data_AF-A0A3M7FL35-F1
#
_entry.id   AF-A0A3M7FL35-F1
#
_cell.length_a   1.000
_cell.length_b   1.000
_cell.length_c   1.000
_cell.angle_alpha   90.00
_cell.angle_beta   90.00
_cell.angle_gamma   90.00
#
_symmetry.space_group_name_H-M   'P 1'
#
loop_
_entity.id
_entity.type
_entity.pdbx_description
1 polymer ?
#
loop_
_entity_poly.entity_id
_entity_poly.type
_entity_poly.pdbx_seq_one_letter_code
_entity_poly.pdbx_strand_id
1 'polypeptide(L)'
;MSLYSPDDGAVPRDTDFVRALSQRDLGLQIPVNYVTYPGVCITPACFAHQRYEDGAAAKCFSNLLAIGYRRMDIDLYWDASRSVWSLCPVQLGDSGGSSNRTYNTSTSSSLPSGQLSTVSLGTAADLATTSSPMGRKRQDFLTSMATQSPSIAVTRAPNTPVELPSITTTATLSAGDVTTAIATGSSVGNGNAPSSEGTLIGAGPYACTTSVNFDLFMSIMAAFLADTETDLNATTLYLSLNLHAAAPADDPTASADTPAANALPSGRNLLSSIIQRNNSAYTYTPGQLREQRSNLDARGSWFEVQANYRPESEYFAVNDADQTPSTPNGWPSESFIELSNAQRLLVEYGSVDPQMEGYNFTADANQIFPQDYISSSTSVDLNASGIAEGCFFQEGSYEVSIANNNSWAVHHLNDGELDVLSDAGNLTDCGISPVLNQTLEDVTASENYRPYLAYVASTMWPWGAGEPRRVSEDDSDDNYRCASLNATTGRWQATDCQEAHYGACRENNEPYRWRISTAQGIYQKVDRGCDSNSEFATPRTALENTYLVNAWRKYLEEHPNPNSNTNTQNNGASQSNDELLWLNFNNLDATTCWVLGQNTTCPYISTMVSETRQVVVPTVAAVIVFVCAVLTIFVKCAANRQNTKRRKRRGEDGWDYEGVPS
;
A
#
# COMPACT_ATOMS: atom_id res chain seq x y z
N MET A 1 -10.72 2.66 -21.26
CA MET A 1 -10.79 1.44 -20.43
C MET A 1 -9.62 1.51 -19.46
N SER A 2 -9.79 1.12 -18.20
CA SER A 2 -8.70 1.16 -17.21
C SER A 2 -7.62 0.14 -17.60
N LEU A 3 -6.33 0.51 -17.50
CA LEU A 3 -5.20 -0.39 -17.73
C LEU A 3 -5.07 -1.43 -16.61
N TYR A 4 -5.40 -1.03 -15.39
CA TYR A 4 -5.54 -1.93 -14.24
C TYR A 4 -6.97 -2.46 -14.19
N SER A 5 -7.13 -3.77 -14.34
CA SER A 5 -8.43 -4.46 -14.42
C SER A 5 -8.31 -5.88 -13.89
N PRO A 6 -8.21 -6.07 -12.57
CA PRO A 6 -8.15 -7.40 -11.96
C PRO A 6 -9.48 -8.15 -12.13
N ASP A 7 -9.43 -9.47 -11.97
CA ASP A 7 -10.63 -10.30 -11.84
C ASP A 7 -11.38 -9.92 -10.55
N ASP A 8 -12.72 -9.97 -10.59
CA ASP A 8 -13.57 -9.49 -9.48
C ASP A 8 -13.27 -10.12 -8.11
N GLY A 9 -12.84 -11.39 -8.10
CA GLY A 9 -12.49 -12.11 -6.87
C GLY A 9 -11.00 -12.05 -6.50
N ALA A 10 -10.16 -11.41 -7.31
CA ALA A 10 -8.77 -11.12 -6.94
C ALA A 10 -8.69 -9.94 -5.96
N VAL A 11 -9.68 -9.04 -5.97
CA VAL A 11 -9.78 -7.92 -5.03
C VAL A 11 -10.34 -8.43 -3.68
N PRO A 12 -9.61 -8.27 -2.55
CA PRO A 12 -10.10 -8.67 -1.24
C PRO A 12 -11.40 -7.95 -0.89
N ARG A 13 -12.36 -8.69 -0.33
CA ARG A 13 -13.63 -8.14 0.16
C ARG A 13 -13.88 -8.63 1.56
N ASP A 14 -14.71 -7.87 2.28
CA ASP A 14 -15.25 -8.28 3.56
C ASP A 14 -14.19 -8.74 4.59
N THR A 15 -14.28 -9.97 5.10
CA THR A 15 -13.34 -10.52 6.10
C THR A 15 -11.91 -10.54 5.57
N ASP A 16 -11.69 -10.86 4.29
CA ASP A 16 -10.34 -10.88 3.72
C ASP A 16 -9.76 -9.46 3.60
N PHE A 17 -10.61 -8.48 3.29
CA PHE A 17 -10.22 -7.07 3.33
C PHE A 17 -9.84 -6.64 4.75
N VAL A 18 -10.67 -6.96 5.75
CA VAL A 18 -10.41 -6.63 7.16
C VAL A 18 -9.13 -7.31 7.67
N ARG A 19 -8.84 -8.54 7.25
CA ARG A 19 -7.58 -9.23 7.56
C ARG A 19 -6.38 -8.48 7.03
N ALA A 20 -6.38 -8.17 5.74
CA ALA A 20 -5.29 -7.46 5.07
C ALA A 20 -5.08 -6.07 5.70
N LEU A 21 -6.16 -5.36 5.98
CA LEU A 21 -6.14 -4.06 6.65
C LEU A 21 -5.57 -4.18 8.07
N SER A 22 -6.00 -5.17 8.84
CA SER A 22 -5.48 -5.42 10.20
C SER A 22 -3.96 -5.66 10.17
N GLN A 23 -3.48 -6.54 9.29
CA GLN A 23 -2.04 -6.83 9.17
C GLN A 23 -1.24 -5.58 8.82
N ARG A 24 -1.73 -4.75 7.89
CA ARG A 24 -1.11 -3.47 7.54
C ARG A 24 -1.07 -2.53 8.74
N ASP A 25 -2.21 -2.33 9.40
CA ASP A 25 -2.37 -1.34 10.46
C ASP A 25 -1.54 -1.67 11.70
N LEU A 26 -1.33 -2.96 12.00
CA LEU A 26 -0.41 -3.42 13.04
C LEU A 26 1.04 -2.99 12.77
N GLY A 27 1.47 -3.02 11.50
CA GLY A 27 2.83 -2.73 11.06
C GLY A 27 3.10 -1.26 10.71
N LEU A 28 2.11 -0.36 10.78
CA LEU A 28 2.20 1.00 10.24
C LEU A 28 3.39 1.83 10.77
N GLN A 29 3.79 1.66 12.03
CA GLN A 29 4.93 2.37 12.63
C GLN A 29 6.23 1.55 12.61
N ILE A 30 6.18 0.28 12.21
CA ILE A 30 7.38 -0.54 12.09
C ILE A 30 8.18 -0.05 10.88
N PRO A 31 9.50 0.13 11.00
CA PRO A 31 10.33 0.46 9.85
C PRO A 31 10.17 -0.58 8.75
N VAL A 32 10.02 -0.13 7.50
CA VAL A 32 9.62 -0.97 6.37
C VAL A 32 10.55 -2.16 6.09
N ASN A 33 11.80 -2.08 6.54
CA ASN A 33 12.78 -3.13 6.38
C ASN A 33 12.53 -4.34 7.31
N TYR A 34 11.72 -4.22 8.37
CA TYR A 34 11.43 -5.33 9.29
C TYR A 34 10.08 -6.01 9.05
N VAL A 35 9.29 -5.50 8.09
CA VAL A 35 7.96 -6.05 7.78
C VAL A 35 8.06 -7.06 6.64
N THR A 36 7.44 -8.23 6.85
CA THR A 36 7.40 -9.31 5.87
C THR A 36 6.23 -9.16 4.92
N TYR A 37 6.49 -9.39 3.63
CA TYR A 37 5.46 -9.36 2.59
C TYR A 37 5.61 -10.50 1.59
N PRO A 38 4.50 -11.02 1.05
CA PRO A 38 4.56 -11.96 -0.04
C PRO A 38 5.15 -11.29 -1.29
N GLY A 39 6.14 -11.95 -1.88
CA GLY A 39 6.77 -11.58 -3.14
C GLY A 39 6.49 -12.56 -4.27
N VAL A 40 6.75 -12.13 -5.50
CA VAL A 40 6.59 -12.96 -6.70
C VAL A 40 7.59 -12.59 -7.78
N CYS A 41 8.18 -13.60 -8.43
CA CYS A 41 8.91 -13.41 -9.67
C CYS A 41 7.90 -13.37 -10.84
N ILE A 42 7.91 -12.27 -11.59
CA ILE A 42 6.89 -11.99 -12.61
C ILE A 42 6.91 -13.01 -13.76
N THR A 43 8.10 -13.43 -14.19
CA THR A 43 8.26 -14.36 -15.31
C THR A 43 7.52 -15.69 -15.10
N PRO A 44 7.77 -16.46 -14.03
CA PRO A 44 7.02 -17.70 -13.79
C PRO A 44 5.53 -17.47 -13.48
N ALA A 45 5.14 -16.33 -12.90
CA ALA A 45 3.75 -16.07 -12.54
C ALA A 45 2.87 -15.64 -13.72
N CYS A 46 3.42 -14.92 -14.70
CA CYS A 46 2.66 -14.29 -15.78
C CYS A 46 2.98 -14.80 -17.17
N PHE A 47 4.16 -15.39 -17.37
CA PHE A 47 4.67 -15.76 -18.69
C PHE A 47 5.04 -17.24 -18.77
N ALA A 48 4.29 -18.08 -18.02
CA ALA A 48 4.40 -19.52 -18.14
C ALA A 48 4.25 -19.95 -19.61
N HIS A 49 4.95 -21.03 -19.97
CA HIS A 49 5.00 -21.55 -21.33
C HIS A 49 5.58 -20.56 -22.38
N GLN A 50 6.37 -19.58 -21.95
CA GLN A 50 7.13 -18.69 -22.85
C GLN A 50 6.24 -17.80 -23.73
N ARG A 51 5.03 -17.48 -23.24
CA ARG A 51 4.06 -16.62 -23.92
C ARG A 51 4.00 -15.25 -23.24
N TYR A 52 4.33 -14.21 -23.99
CA TYR A 52 4.40 -12.82 -23.57
C TYR A 52 3.38 -11.99 -24.35
N GLU A 53 2.12 -12.11 -23.96
CA GLU A 53 0.97 -11.45 -24.59
C GLU A 53 0.48 -10.28 -23.74
N ASP A 54 0.17 -9.13 -24.34
CA ASP A 54 -0.12 -7.90 -23.62
C ASP A 54 -1.43 -7.93 -22.84
N GLY A 55 -2.48 -8.51 -23.42
CA GLY A 55 -3.75 -8.71 -22.72
C GLY A 55 -3.61 -9.62 -21.49
N ALA A 56 -2.92 -10.76 -21.65
CA ALA A 56 -2.67 -11.69 -20.57
C ALA A 56 -1.73 -11.09 -19.49
N ALA A 57 -0.67 -10.39 -19.91
CA ALA A 57 0.25 -9.69 -19.01
C ALA A 57 -0.48 -8.65 -18.16
N ALA A 58 -1.30 -7.81 -18.80
CA ALA A 58 -2.03 -6.75 -18.11
C ALA A 58 -2.99 -7.31 -17.05
N LYS A 59 -3.68 -8.39 -17.39
CA LYS A 59 -4.55 -9.11 -16.47
C LYS A 59 -3.75 -9.76 -15.33
N CYS A 60 -2.63 -10.43 -15.64
CA CYS A 60 -1.77 -11.05 -14.64
C CYS A 60 -1.28 -10.03 -13.61
N PHE A 61 -0.68 -8.93 -14.06
CA PHE A 61 -0.17 -7.88 -13.18
C PHE A 61 -1.28 -7.29 -12.32
N SER A 62 -2.46 -7.05 -12.92
CA SER A 62 -3.62 -6.57 -12.18
C SER A 62 -4.05 -7.54 -11.09
N ASN A 63 -4.12 -8.85 -11.39
CA ASN A 63 -4.47 -9.88 -10.41
C ASN A 63 -3.44 -9.95 -9.27
N LEU A 64 -2.14 -9.98 -9.57
CA LEU A 64 -1.09 -10.05 -8.54
C LEU A 64 -1.10 -8.82 -7.62
N LEU A 65 -1.27 -7.62 -8.18
CA LEU A 65 -1.41 -6.37 -7.41
C LEU A 65 -2.67 -6.38 -6.53
N ALA A 66 -3.81 -6.78 -7.09
CA ALA A 66 -5.08 -6.82 -6.37
C ALA A 66 -5.07 -7.79 -5.19
N ILE A 67 -4.48 -8.98 -5.38
CA ILE A 67 -4.42 -10.04 -4.37
C ILE A 67 -3.57 -9.64 -3.16
N GLY A 68 -2.54 -8.81 -3.36
CA GLY A 68 -1.71 -8.28 -2.27
C GLY A 68 -0.24 -8.67 -2.31
N TYR A 69 0.31 -9.10 -3.46
CA TYR A 69 1.76 -9.20 -3.62
C TYR A 69 2.40 -7.81 -3.51
N ARG A 70 3.32 -7.63 -2.56
CA ARG A 70 3.99 -6.33 -2.34
C ARG A 70 5.43 -6.29 -2.82
N ARG A 71 6.08 -7.44 -3.03
CA ARG A 71 7.41 -7.53 -3.64
C ARG A 71 7.31 -8.16 -5.04
N MET A 72 7.96 -7.57 -6.02
CA MET A 72 7.94 -8.06 -7.40
C MET A 72 9.35 -8.05 -7.98
N ASP A 73 9.77 -9.21 -8.48
CA ASP A 73 11.02 -9.34 -9.24
C ASP A 73 10.67 -9.42 -10.72
N ILE A 74 11.24 -8.53 -11.52
CA ILE A 74 10.92 -8.42 -12.94
C ILE A 74 12.18 -8.57 -13.79
N ASP A 75 12.12 -9.49 -14.75
CA ASP A 75 13.18 -9.66 -15.73
C ASP A 75 12.97 -8.68 -16.89
N LEU A 76 13.91 -7.75 -17.05
CA LEU A 76 13.90 -6.73 -18.09
C LEU A 76 14.99 -7.04 -19.12
N TYR A 77 14.56 -7.24 -20.36
CA TYR A 77 15.44 -7.53 -21.48
C TYR A 77 15.59 -6.30 -22.36
N TRP A 78 16.82 -5.80 -22.49
CA TRP A 78 17.11 -4.69 -23.41
C TRP A 78 17.07 -5.18 -24.85
N ASP A 79 16.02 -4.79 -25.58
CA ASP A 79 15.91 -4.99 -27.02
C ASP A 79 16.56 -3.81 -27.75
N ALA A 80 17.84 -3.97 -28.06
CA ALA A 80 18.63 -2.95 -28.75
C ALA A 80 18.08 -2.59 -30.14
N SER A 81 17.40 -3.54 -30.81
CA SER A 81 16.83 -3.31 -32.16
C SER A 81 15.70 -2.28 -32.14
N ARG A 82 14.92 -2.27 -31.05
CA ARG A 82 13.80 -1.32 -30.85
C ARG A 82 14.11 -0.22 -29.85
N SER A 83 15.26 -0.29 -29.17
CA SER A 83 15.65 0.62 -28.08
C SER A 83 14.60 0.68 -26.96
N VAL A 84 14.14 -0.49 -26.48
CA VAL A 84 13.11 -0.63 -25.44
C VAL A 84 13.46 -1.73 -24.44
N TRP A 85 13.03 -1.56 -23.19
CA TRP A 85 13.04 -2.62 -22.18
C TRP A 85 11.81 -3.52 -22.35
N SER A 86 12.01 -4.72 -22.90
CA SER A 86 10.95 -5.72 -23.08
C SER A 86 10.91 -6.68 -21.89
N LEU A 87 9.76 -7.34 -21.67
CA LEU A 87 9.70 -8.51 -20.79
C LEU A 87 9.92 -9.82 -21.56
N CYS A 88 9.83 -9.79 -22.90
CA CYS A 88 10.16 -10.92 -23.75
C CYS A 88 11.70 -11.08 -23.85
N PRO A 89 12.25 -12.30 -23.68
CA PRO A 89 13.70 -12.53 -23.67
C PRO A 89 14.43 -12.34 -25.01
N VAL A 90 13.72 -11.99 -26.09
CA VAL A 90 14.24 -12.00 -27.46
C VAL A 90 13.99 -10.66 -28.13
N GLN A 91 14.94 -10.24 -28.97
CA GLN A 91 14.76 -9.10 -29.86
C GLN A 91 13.66 -9.41 -30.88
N LEU A 92 12.72 -8.49 -31.04
CA LEU A 92 11.62 -8.64 -32.01
C LEU A 92 11.94 -7.96 -33.35
N GLY A 93 13.10 -7.30 -33.45
CA GLY A 93 13.56 -6.57 -34.62
C GLY A 93 12.68 -5.36 -34.96
N ASP A 94 12.96 -4.74 -36.12
CA ASP A 94 12.02 -3.87 -36.79
C ASP A 94 10.90 -4.75 -37.39
N SER A 95 9.90 -5.16 -36.61
CA SER A 95 8.80 -6.00 -37.09
C SER A 95 7.88 -5.31 -38.12
N GLY A 96 8.32 -4.22 -38.77
CA GLY A 96 7.80 -3.67 -40.03
C GLY A 96 8.62 -4.06 -41.28
N GLY A 97 9.70 -4.82 -41.13
CA GLY A 97 10.64 -5.19 -42.20
C GLY A 97 10.85 -6.70 -42.33
N SER A 98 9.92 -7.39 -42.99
CA SER A 98 10.12 -8.66 -43.70
C SER A 98 10.91 -9.77 -42.97
N SER A 99 10.17 -10.64 -42.27
CA SER A 99 10.44 -12.09 -42.27
C SER A 99 9.13 -12.84 -42.13
N ASN A 100 8.41 -12.97 -43.25
CA ASN A 100 7.36 -13.96 -43.40
C ASN A 100 7.96 -15.37 -43.21
N ARG A 101 7.80 -15.95 -42.02
CA ARG A 101 7.61 -17.39 -41.88
C ARG A 101 6.20 -17.66 -41.38
N THR A 102 5.25 -17.36 -42.26
CA THR A 102 3.92 -17.97 -42.23
C THR A 102 4.10 -19.43 -42.67
N TYR A 103 3.97 -20.38 -41.75
CA TYR A 103 3.71 -21.76 -42.13
C TYR A 103 2.25 -21.86 -42.58
N ASN A 104 2.00 -21.59 -43.86
CA ASN A 104 0.70 -21.87 -44.46
C ASN A 104 0.81 -23.04 -45.43
N THR A 105 0.14 -24.14 -45.10
CA THR A 105 -0.20 -25.18 -46.06
C THR A 105 -1.48 -24.77 -46.79
N SER A 106 -1.44 -24.88 -48.12
CA SER A 106 -2.58 -24.99 -49.09
C SER A 106 -2.98 -23.76 -49.92
N THR A 107 -2.41 -23.74 -51.14
CA THR A 107 -3.07 -23.57 -52.46
C THR A 107 -3.79 -22.27 -52.87
N SER A 108 -3.04 -21.42 -53.58
CA SER A 108 -3.30 -20.79 -54.90
C SER A 108 -4.69 -20.21 -55.27
N SER A 109 -4.74 -18.90 -55.55
CA SER A 109 -5.05 -18.33 -56.88
C SER A 109 -4.80 -16.80 -56.92
N SER A 110 -4.62 -16.28 -58.14
CA SER A 110 -3.87 -15.07 -58.54
C SER A 110 -4.69 -13.81 -58.85
N LEU A 111 -4.11 -12.61 -58.65
CA LEU A 111 -3.95 -11.44 -59.57
C LEU A 111 -3.94 -10.06 -58.83
N PRO A 112 -3.37 -8.98 -59.42
CA PRO A 112 -2.61 -7.96 -58.68
C PRO A 112 -3.14 -6.50 -58.77
N SER A 113 -2.46 -5.63 -58.00
CA SER A 113 -2.24 -4.18 -58.20
C SER A 113 -3.12 -3.21 -57.41
N GLY A 114 -2.48 -2.29 -56.66
CA GLY A 114 -3.16 -1.10 -56.11
C GLY A 114 -2.38 -0.28 -55.08
N GLN A 115 -1.43 0.53 -55.56
CA GLN A 115 -1.05 1.88 -55.09
C GLN A 115 -0.50 2.14 -53.67
N LEU A 116 0.71 2.72 -53.68
CA LEU A 116 1.29 3.57 -52.64
C LEU A 116 0.35 4.71 -52.24
N SER A 117 0.33 5.04 -50.95
CA SER A 117 0.01 6.38 -50.47
C SER A 117 0.92 6.73 -49.29
N THR A 118 1.91 7.56 -49.62
CA THR A 118 2.67 8.41 -48.69
C THR A 118 1.73 9.37 -47.97
N VAL A 119 1.76 9.45 -46.65
CA VAL A 119 1.23 10.60 -45.91
C VAL A 119 2.29 11.15 -44.96
N SER A 120 2.44 12.46 -45.09
CA SER A 120 3.44 13.36 -44.55
C SER A 120 3.49 13.40 -43.03
N LEU A 121 4.74 13.50 -42.56
CA LEU A 121 5.15 14.06 -41.29
C LEU A 121 4.51 15.44 -41.08
N GLY A 122 3.87 15.66 -39.93
CA GLY A 122 3.38 16.95 -39.48
C GLY A 122 4.07 17.33 -38.17
N THR A 123 5.12 18.14 -38.27
CA THR A 123 5.71 18.86 -37.14
C THR A 123 4.72 19.91 -36.61
N ALA A 124 4.46 19.89 -35.31
CA ALA A 124 3.92 21.04 -34.59
C ALA A 124 4.69 21.17 -33.26
N ALA A 125 5.60 22.13 -33.25
CA ALA A 125 6.17 22.68 -32.03
C ALA A 125 5.30 23.86 -31.56
N ASP A 126 5.30 24.06 -30.24
CA ASP A 126 4.83 25.21 -29.46
C ASP A 126 3.33 25.50 -29.37
N LEU A 127 2.74 25.17 -28.20
CA LEU A 127 2.21 26.19 -27.30
C LEU A 127 1.98 25.67 -25.85
N ALA A 128 2.78 26.22 -24.93
CA ALA A 128 2.47 26.67 -23.57
C ALA A 128 1.38 25.98 -22.72
N THR A 129 1.87 25.38 -21.62
CA THR A 129 1.48 25.64 -20.22
C THR A 129 -0.02 25.83 -19.91
N THR A 130 -0.66 24.76 -19.41
CA THR A 130 -1.72 24.86 -18.39
C THR A 130 -1.82 23.52 -17.67
N SER A 131 -1.05 23.38 -16.58
CA SER A 131 -1.24 22.31 -15.61
C SER A 131 -2.56 22.53 -14.87
N SER A 132 -3.55 21.71 -15.16
CA SER A 132 -4.73 21.57 -14.32
C SER A 132 -4.37 20.64 -13.16
N PRO A 133 -4.65 21.00 -11.89
CA PRO A 133 -4.48 20.06 -10.79
C PRO A 133 -5.56 18.98 -10.88
N MET A 134 -5.14 17.71 -11.06
CA MET A 134 -6.00 16.57 -10.80
C MET A 134 -6.49 16.65 -9.35
N GLY A 135 -7.81 16.55 -9.19
CA GLY A 135 -8.47 16.63 -7.89
C GLY A 135 -8.02 15.51 -6.97
N ARG A 136 -7.32 15.89 -5.90
CA ARG A 136 -7.00 15.05 -4.75
C ARG A 136 -8.30 14.59 -4.08
N LYS A 137 -8.45 13.29 -3.84
CA LYS A 137 -9.41 12.76 -2.84
C LYS A 137 -8.74 12.66 -1.46
N ARG A 138 -7.99 13.69 -1.07
CA ARG A 138 -7.30 13.75 0.22
C ARG A 138 -8.06 14.71 1.14
N GLN A 139 -8.52 14.23 2.29
CA GLN A 139 -8.91 15.10 3.40
C GLN A 139 -7.63 15.57 4.11
N ASP A 140 -6.93 16.54 3.52
CA ASP A 140 -5.73 17.13 4.12
C ASP A 140 -6.07 18.24 5.12
N PHE A 141 -5.57 18.11 6.36
CA PHE A 141 -5.42 19.24 7.28
C PHE A 141 -3.94 19.49 7.61
N LEU A 142 -3.40 20.59 7.06
CA LEU A 142 -2.19 21.23 7.57
C LEU A 142 -2.57 22.12 8.75
N THR A 143 -1.93 21.95 9.91
CA THR A 143 -2.03 22.92 11.02
C THR A 143 -0.65 23.41 11.41
N SER A 144 -0.40 24.72 11.24
CA SER A 144 0.80 25.38 11.73
C SER A 144 0.69 25.65 13.23
N MET A 145 1.80 25.47 13.94
CA MET A 145 1.98 25.84 15.34
C MET A 145 1.70 27.32 15.64
N ALA A 146 1.02 27.59 16.75
CA ALA A 146 1.20 28.80 17.54
C ALA A 146 0.91 28.51 19.02
N THR A 147 1.75 29.08 19.88
CA THR A 147 1.96 28.82 21.30
C THR A 147 1.14 29.75 22.23
N GLN A 148 0.97 29.30 23.49
CA GLN A 148 0.65 30.04 24.74
C GLN A 148 -0.83 30.34 25.15
N SER A 149 -1.32 29.54 26.13
CA SER A 149 -1.96 29.79 27.45
C SER A 149 -2.69 31.12 27.81
N PRO A 150 -3.52 31.21 28.90
CA PRO A 150 -4.30 30.21 29.67
C PRO A 150 -5.77 30.61 30.03
N SER A 151 -6.55 29.62 30.49
CA SER A 151 -7.67 29.65 31.48
C SER A 151 -8.94 30.51 31.27
N ILE A 152 -10.12 29.88 31.47
CA ILE A 152 -11.16 30.26 32.45
C ILE A 152 -12.20 29.11 32.54
N ALA A 153 -12.52 28.72 33.78
CA ALA A 153 -13.57 27.77 34.13
C ALA A 153 -14.95 28.44 34.18
N VAL A 154 -16.00 27.76 33.71
CA VAL A 154 -17.39 28.01 34.16
C VAL A 154 -18.16 26.69 34.26
N THR A 155 -18.43 26.36 35.52
CA THR A 155 -19.56 25.69 36.19
C THR A 155 -20.65 24.92 35.41
N ARG A 156 -20.95 23.76 35.99
CA ARG A 156 -21.97 22.73 35.71
C ARG A 156 -23.37 23.09 36.24
N ALA A 157 -24.40 22.55 35.57
CA ALA A 157 -25.67 21.94 36.06
C ALA A 157 -26.97 22.51 35.42
N PRO A 158 -28.15 21.83 35.51
CA PRO A 158 -28.49 20.50 34.97
C PRO A 158 -29.91 20.42 34.30
N ASN A 159 -30.25 19.27 33.69
CA ASN A 159 -31.61 18.75 33.34
C ASN A 159 -32.33 19.46 32.15
N THR A 160 -33.04 18.85 31.19
CA THR A 160 -33.70 17.54 30.96
C THR A 160 -34.13 17.50 29.46
N PRO A 161 -34.53 16.34 28.89
CA PRO A 161 -34.49 16.08 27.44
C PRO A 161 -35.70 16.66 26.68
N VAL A 162 -35.44 17.15 25.46
CA VAL A 162 -36.47 17.42 24.46
C VAL A 162 -36.29 16.45 23.30
N GLU A 163 -37.36 15.75 23.01
CA GLU A 163 -37.48 14.63 22.08
C GLU A 163 -37.84 15.13 20.66
N LEU A 164 -37.47 14.31 19.66
CA LEU A 164 -37.76 14.30 18.21
C LEU A 164 -36.79 15.00 17.22
N PRO A 165 -36.57 14.43 16.01
CA PRO A 165 -36.70 13.04 15.56
C PRO A 165 -35.38 12.45 15.02
N SER A 166 -35.26 11.13 15.13
CA SER A 166 -34.18 10.31 14.59
C SER A 166 -34.14 10.41 13.06
N ILE A 167 -32.98 10.80 12.52
CA ILE A 167 -32.66 10.64 11.11
C ILE A 167 -31.70 9.46 11.04
N THR A 168 -32.26 8.28 10.80
CA THR A 168 -31.52 7.05 10.56
C THR A 168 -30.93 7.13 9.16
N THR A 169 -29.65 7.46 9.03
CA THR A 169 -28.88 7.16 7.82
C THR A 169 -28.18 5.83 8.02
N THR A 170 -28.94 4.77 7.85
CA THR A 170 -28.43 3.41 7.66
C THR A 170 -27.80 3.36 6.28
N ALA A 171 -26.47 3.27 6.19
CA ALA A 171 -25.78 2.90 4.97
C ALA A 171 -25.67 1.37 4.92
N THR A 172 -26.79 0.71 4.63
CA THR A 172 -26.80 -0.71 4.22
C THR A 172 -26.19 -0.82 2.82
N LEU A 173 -25.00 -1.41 2.73
CA LEU A 173 -24.44 -1.91 1.47
C LEU A 173 -25.16 -3.21 1.07
N SER A 174 -26.32 -3.08 0.46
CA SER A 174 -27.03 -4.17 -0.21
C SER A 174 -26.86 -4.01 -1.72
N ALA A 175 -26.02 -4.85 -2.32
CA ALA A 175 -25.97 -5.05 -3.76
C ALA A 175 -27.24 -5.79 -4.20
N GLY A 176 -28.02 -5.17 -5.07
CA GLY A 176 -29.29 -5.70 -5.55
C GLY A 176 -29.13 -6.98 -6.38
N ASP A 177 -30.07 -7.89 -6.16
CA ASP A 177 -30.36 -9.06 -6.98
C ASP A 177 -30.46 -8.70 -8.48
N VAL A 178 -29.70 -9.42 -9.29
CA VAL A 178 -30.03 -9.61 -10.71
C VAL A 178 -30.29 -11.09 -10.92
N THR A 179 -31.57 -11.39 -11.15
CA THR A 179 -32.11 -12.71 -11.43
C THR A 179 -31.36 -13.42 -12.56
N THR A 180 -30.90 -14.63 -12.25
CA THR A 180 -30.39 -15.65 -13.17
C THR A 180 -31.39 -16.00 -14.27
N ALA A 181 -30.97 -15.95 -15.53
CA ALA A 181 -31.58 -16.70 -16.61
C ALA A 181 -30.54 -17.69 -17.17
N ILE A 182 -30.81 -18.97 -16.96
CA ILE A 182 -30.07 -20.10 -17.52
C ILE A 182 -30.37 -20.16 -19.02
N ALA A 183 -29.33 -20.18 -19.85
CA ALA A 183 -29.44 -20.62 -21.24
C ALA A 183 -28.22 -21.50 -21.60
N THR A 184 -28.44 -22.81 -21.54
CA THR A 184 -27.66 -23.83 -22.25
C THR A 184 -27.79 -23.64 -23.77
N GLY A 185 -26.69 -23.59 -24.50
CA GLY A 185 -26.70 -23.68 -25.97
C GLY A 185 -25.38 -23.27 -26.62
N SER A 186 -24.65 -24.24 -27.17
CA SER A 186 -23.50 -24.04 -28.05
C SER A 186 -23.92 -23.42 -29.39
N SER A 187 -23.23 -22.37 -29.85
CA SER A 187 -22.73 -22.21 -31.23
C SER A 187 -22.25 -20.77 -31.54
N VAL A 188 -21.02 -20.67 -32.03
CA VAL A 188 -20.47 -19.74 -33.03
C VAL A 188 -21.25 -18.43 -33.30
N GLY A 189 -20.65 -17.28 -32.96
CA GLY A 189 -21.10 -15.97 -33.42
C GLY A 189 -20.17 -14.84 -32.98
N ASN A 190 -19.54 -14.18 -33.95
CA ASN A 190 -18.73 -12.96 -33.84
C ASN A 190 -19.31 -11.90 -32.88
N GLY A 191 -18.44 -11.29 -32.06
CA GLY A 191 -18.76 -10.03 -31.39
C GLY A 191 -17.79 -9.60 -30.29
N ASN A 192 -16.79 -8.81 -30.68
CA ASN A 192 -16.06 -7.80 -29.90
C ASN A 192 -15.17 -8.26 -28.72
N ALA A 193 -14.00 -8.80 -29.07
CA ALA A 193 -12.79 -8.75 -28.25
C ALA A 193 -12.18 -7.33 -28.21
N PRO A 194 -11.37 -6.96 -27.20
CA PRO A 194 -10.80 -5.63 -27.07
C PRO A 194 -9.86 -5.31 -28.24
N SER A 195 -10.14 -4.23 -28.96
CA SER A 195 -9.32 -3.74 -30.05
C SER A 195 -8.09 -2.99 -29.52
N SER A 196 -7.12 -3.73 -28.99
CA SER A 196 -5.69 -3.35 -29.01
C SER A 196 -4.77 -4.55 -28.74
N GLU A 197 -5.19 -5.79 -28.97
CA GLU A 197 -4.30 -6.95 -28.90
C GLU A 197 -3.14 -6.76 -29.89
N GLY A 198 -1.92 -6.62 -29.37
CA GLY A 198 -0.72 -6.60 -30.20
C GLY A 198 -0.65 -7.88 -31.04
N THR A 199 -0.14 -7.78 -32.27
CA THR A 199 0.08 -8.98 -33.08
C THR A 199 1.11 -9.88 -32.39
N LEU A 200 0.73 -11.11 -32.07
CA LEU A 200 1.60 -12.09 -31.43
C LEU A 200 2.63 -12.58 -32.45
N ILE A 201 3.91 -12.35 -32.16
CA ILE A 201 5.06 -12.70 -33.00
C ILE A 201 5.69 -13.98 -32.45
N GLY A 202 5.84 -15.00 -33.30
CA GLY A 202 6.63 -16.18 -32.96
C GLY A 202 8.12 -15.89 -33.12
N ALA A 203 8.89 -15.96 -32.03
CA ALA A 203 10.32 -15.72 -31.97
C ALA A 203 11.02 -16.95 -31.36
N GLY A 204 11.29 -17.95 -32.20
CA GLY A 204 11.85 -19.23 -31.75
C GLY A 204 10.85 -19.98 -30.84
N PRO A 205 11.22 -20.32 -29.59
CA PRO A 205 10.31 -20.99 -28.67
C PRO A 205 9.34 -20.00 -27.97
N TYR A 206 9.58 -18.70 -28.11
CA TYR A 206 8.78 -17.64 -27.49
C TYR A 206 7.66 -17.15 -28.41
N ALA A 207 6.55 -16.71 -27.82
CA ALA A 207 5.49 -15.99 -28.50
C ALA A 207 5.29 -14.64 -27.82
N CYS A 208 5.59 -13.53 -28.49
CA CYS A 208 5.67 -12.20 -27.87
C CYS A 208 4.90 -11.14 -28.65
N THR A 209 4.24 -10.23 -27.95
CA THR A 209 3.77 -8.96 -28.54
C THR A 209 4.82 -7.87 -28.32
N THR A 210 4.87 -6.87 -29.22
CA THR A 210 5.82 -5.75 -29.10
C THR A 210 5.49 -4.79 -27.95
N SER A 211 4.25 -4.84 -27.47
CA SER A 211 3.67 -4.03 -26.39
C SER A 211 3.97 -4.57 -24.98
N VAL A 212 4.41 -5.82 -24.83
CA VAL A 212 4.84 -6.38 -23.55
C VAL A 212 6.25 -5.87 -23.20
N ASN A 213 6.26 -4.71 -22.53
CA ASN A 213 7.44 -3.95 -22.17
C ASN A 213 7.29 -3.28 -20.80
N PHE A 214 8.37 -2.67 -20.32
CA PHE A 214 8.41 -2.05 -19.01
C PHE A 214 7.47 -0.83 -18.88
N ASP A 215 7.24 -0.08 -19.97
CA ASP A 215 6.26 1.01 -19.98
C ASP A 215 4.83 0.50 -19.71
N LEU A 216 4.44 -0.66 -20.25
CA LEU A 216 3.14 -1.29 -19.96
C LEU A 216 3.02 -1.63 -18.48
N PHE A 217 4.03 -2.31 -17.91
CA PHE A 217 4.07 -2.66 -16.48
C PHE A 217 3.94 -1.41 -15.59
N MET A 218 4.76 -0.38 -15.84
CA MET A 218 4.74 0.86 -15.05
C MET A 218 3.44 1.67 -15.25
N SER A 219 2.74 1.52 -16.37
CA SER A 219 1.43 2.15 -16.59
C SER A 219 0.32 1.47 -15.82
N ILE A 220 0.35 0.13 -15.73
CA ILE A 220 -0.60 -0.64 -14.90
C ILE A 220 -0.34 -0.38 -13.42
N MET A 221 0.94 -0.34 -13.01
CA MET A 221 1.35 0.04 -11.66
C MET A 221 0.81 1.43 -11.28
N ALA A 222 0.99 2.43 -12.15
CA ALA A 222 0.47 3.77 -11.91
C ALA A 222 -1.07 3.79 -11.79
N ALA A 223 -1.77 3.01 -12.63
CA ALA A 223 -3.21 2.88 -12.56
C ALA A 223 -3.67 2.21 -11.24
N PHE A 224 -2.99 1.17 -10.77
CA PHE A 224 -3.22 0.54 -9.47
C PHE A 224 -3.01 1.53 -8.32
N LEU A 225 -1.88 2.24 -8.32
CA LEU A 225 -1.54 3.21 -7.27
C LEU A 225 -2.57 4.35 -7.19
N ALA A 226 -3.08 4.81 -8.34
CA ALA A 226 -4.13 5.81 -8.41
C ALA A 226 -5.51 5.27 -8.00
N ASP A 227 -5.86 4.04 -8.37
CA ASP A 227 -7.14 3.40 -8.00
C ASP A 227 -7.24 3.13 -6.49
N THR A 228 -6.09 2.84 -5.88
CA THR A 228 -5.97 2.54 -4.44
C THR A 228 -5.49 3.72 -3.59
N GLU A 229 -5.56 4.95 -4.11
CA GLU A 229 -5.14 6.18 -3.41
C GLU A 229 -6.17 6.59 -2.33
N THR A 230 -6.33 5.74 -1.31
CA THR A 230 -7.19 5.95 -0.15
C THR A 230 -6.48 5.47 1.11
N ASP A 231 -6.83 6.01 2.28
CA ASP A 231 -6.21 5.62 3.56
C ASP A 231 -6.46 4.14 3.92
N LEU A 232 -7.41 3.48 3.25
CA LEU A 232 -7.81 2.09 3.45
C LEU A 232 -7.12 1.11 2.49
N ASN A 233 -6.90 1.51 1.24
CA ASN A 233 -6.37 0.63 0.19
C ASN A 233 -4.93 0.95 -0.18
N ALA A 234 -4.37 2.03 0.35
CA ALA A 234 -2.98 2.35 0.11
C ALA A 234 -2.07 1.27 0.73
N THR A 235 -1.01 0.98 -0.01
CA THR A 235 0.00 -0.06 0.28
C THR A 235 1.33 0.34 -0.35
N THR A 236 2.43 0.03 0.33
CA THR A 236 3.79 0.19 -0.21
C THR A 236 4.21 -1.04 -1.02
N LEU A 237 4.88 -0.82 -2.15
CA LEU A 237 5.37 -1.84 -3.08
C LEU A 237 6.88 -1.74 -3.25
N TYR A 238 7.51 -2.89 -3.48
CA TYR A 238 8.94 -3.05 -3.73
C TYR A 238 9.14 -3.75 -5.07
N LEU A 239 9.96 -3.15 -5.92
CA LEU A 239 10.23 -3.64 -7.27
C LEU A 239 11.74 -3.90 -7.43
N SER A 240 12.11 -5.13 -7.73
CA SER A 240 13.48 -5.53 -8.06
C SER A 240 13.61 -5.71 -9.57
N LEU A 241 14.52 -4.97 -10.19
CA LEU A 241 14.74 -4.98 -11.64
C LEU A 241 15.92 -5.87 -11.99
N ASN A 242 15.68 -7.05 -12.55
CA ASN A 242 16.73 -7.90 -13.12
C ASN A 242 17.02 -7.45 -14.56
N LEU A 243 18.28 -7.17 -14.87
CA LEU A 243 18.69 -6.58 -16.15
C LEU A 243 19.38 -7.61 -17.02
N HIS A 244 18.80 -7.84 -18.19
CA HIS A 244 19.29 -8.78 -19.20
C HIS A 244 19.45 -8.08 -20.56
N ALA A 245 20.32 -8.62 -21.41
CA ALA A 245 20.30 -8.31 -22.84
C ALA A 245 19.33 -9.28 -23.54
N ALA A 246 18.55 -8.79 -24.51
CA ALA A 246 17.65 -9.67 -25.27
C ALA A 246 18.43 -10.52 -26.29
N ALA A 247 18.07 -11.80 -26.40
CA ALA A 247 18.65 -12.72 -27.39
C ALA A 247 18.40 -12.24 -28.84
N PRO A 248 19.32 -12.50 -29.79
CA PRO A 248 19.15 -12.09 -31.18
C PRO A 248 17.88 -12.66 -31.83
N ALA A 249 17.24 -11.89 -32.70
CA ALA A 249 16.01 -12.30 -33.37
C ALA A 249 16.20 -13.50 -34.32
N ASP A 250 17.40 -13.66 -34.88
CA ASP A 250 17.78 -14.72 -35.82
C ASP A 250 18.24 -16.01 -35.13
N ASP A 251 18.68 -15.94 -33.87
CA ASP A 251 18.89 -17.10 -32.99
C ASP A 251 18.32 -16.86 -31.57
N PRO A 252 16.98 -17.00 -31.41
CA PRO A 252 16.28 -16.77 -30.13
C PRO A 252 16.69 -17.69 -28.97
N THR A 253 17.50 -18.71 -29.25
CA THR A 253 17.97 -19.69 -28.25
C THR A 253 19.44 -19.51 -27.88
N ALA A 254 20.16 -18.63 -28.58
CA ALA A 254 21.52 -18.28 -28.25
C ALA A 254 21.60 -17.39 -27.00
N SER A 255 22.78 -17.36 -26.38
CA SER A 255 23.08 -16.34 -25.36
C SER A 255 23.01 -14.95 -25.98
N ALA A 256 22.51 -13.98 -25.22
CA ALA A 256 22.43 -12.61 -25.68
C ALA A 256 23.81 -12.01 -25.90
N ASP A 257 23.94 -11.20 -26.97
CA ASP A 257 25.15 -10.42 -27.26
C ASP A 257 25.21 -9.18 -26.36
N THR A 258 26.43 -8.74 -26.02
CA THR A 258 26.65 -7.45 -25.36
C THR A 258 26.27 -6.31 -26.30
N PRO A 259 25.30 -5.44 -25.95
CA PRO A 259 24.95 -4.30 -26.79
C PRO A 259 26.14 -3.37 -27.00
N ALA A 260 26.28 -2.81 -28.20
CA ALA A 260 27.29 -1.80 -28.46
C ALA A 260 27.10 -0.57 -27.55
N ALA A 261 28.18 0.12 -27.19
CA ALA A 261 28.13 1.22 -26.22
C ALA A 261 27.14 2.35 -26.60
N ASN A 262 26.94 2.59 -27.89
CA ASN A 262 25.97 3.57 -28.41
C ASN A 262 24.53 3.03 -28.54
N ALA A 263 24.34 1.72 -28.37
CA ALA A 263 23.06 1.03 -28.39
C ALA A 263 22.56 0.68 -26.98
N LEU A 264 23.35 0.95 -25.93
CA LEU A 264 22.91 0.84 -24.54
C LEU A 264 21.83 1.88 -24.21
N PRO A 265 20.95 1.61 -23.22
CA PRO A 265 19.91 2.54 -22.84
C PRO A 265 20.47 3.90 -22.41
N SER A 266 19.85 4.97 -22.88
CA SER A 266 20.24 6.34 -22.53
C SER A 266 19.04 7.30 -22.63
N GLY A 267 19.15 8.46 -21.97
CA GLY A 267 18.11 9.47 -21.95
C GLY A 267 16.77 8.90 -21.47
N ARG A 268 15.72 8.99 -22.29
CA ARG A 268 14.37 8.50 -21.97
C ARG A 268 14.24 6.99 -21.75
N ASN A 269 15.27 6.22 -22.13
CA ASN A 269 15.30 4.76 -21.99
C ASN A 269 16.03 4.31 -20.71
N LEU A 270 16.56 5.25 -19.92
CA LEU A 270 16.98 4.94 -18.55
C LEU A 270 15.77 4.47 -17.74
N LEU A 271 15.97 3.46 -16.90
CA LEU A 271 14.91 2.87 -16.09
C LEU A 271 14.28 3.91 -15.17
N SER A 272 15.09 4.78 -14.54
CA SER A 272 14.57 5.89 -13.72
C SER A 272 13.66 6.82 -14.52
N SER A 273 13.99 7.10 -15.79
CA SER A 273 13.21 7.97 -16.66
C SER A 273 11.86 7.35 -17.06
N ILE A 274 11.80 6.02 -17.20
CA ILE A 274 10.55 5.29 -17.47
C ILE A 274 9.67 5.30 -16.21
N ILE A 275 10.24 4.98 -15.04
CA ILE A 275 9.51 4.95 -13.76
C ILE A 275 8.92 6.33 -13.44
N GLN A 276 9.74 7.39 -13.51
CA GLN A 276 9.32 8.74 -13.15
C GLN A 276 8.20 9.31 -14.03
N ARG A 277 8.12 8.88 -15.30
CA ARG A 277 7.11 9.39 -16.23
C ARG A 277 5.68 9.17 -15.73
N ASN A 278 5.43 8.00 -15.14
CA ASN A 278 4.09 7.59 -14.71
C ASN A 278 3.97 7.47 -13.18
N ASN A 279 5.07 7.30 -12.44
CA ASN A 279 5.04 6.96 -11.02
C ASN A 279 5.83 7.91 -10.11
N SER A 280 6.34 9.05 -10.62
CA SER A 280 7.19 9.98 -9.83
C SER A 280 6.54 10.49 -8.54
N ALA A 281 5.22 10.66 -8.51
CA ALA A 281 4.50 11.06 -7.31
C ALA A 281 4.54 9.99 -6.20
N TYR A 282 4.70 8.71 -6.60
CA TYR A 282 4.61 7.56 -5.71
C TYR A 282 5.99 6.99 -5.32
N THR A 283 7.10 7.42 -5.92
CA THR A 283 8.41 6.79 -5.66
C THR A 283 9.11 7.34 -4.44
N TYR A 284 9.51 6.48 -3.50
CA TYR A 284 10.46 6.79 -2.42
C TYR A 284 11.88 6.37 -2.82
N THR A 285 12.83 7.30 -2.71
CA THR A 285 14.12 7.18 -3.42
C THR A 285 15.34 7.10 -2.50
N PRO A 286 16.49 6.61 -2.98
CA PRO A 286 17.75 6.62 -2.23
C PRO A 286 18.21 8.03 -1.83
N GLY A 287 17.92 9.04 -2.67
CA GLY A 287 18.22 10.43 -2.37
C GLY A 287 17.48 10.91 -1.11
N GLN A 288 16.17 10.67 -1.06
CA GLN A 288 15.33 11.02 0.09
C GLN A 288 15.77 10.28 1.36
N LEU A 289 16.03 8.97 1.27
CA LEU A 289 16.50 8.19 2.41
C LEU A 289 17.79 8.77 2.99
N ARG A 290 18.77 9.11 2.15
CA ARG A 290 20.06 9.65 2.59
C ARG A 290 19.91 11.00 3.29
N GLU A 291 19.10 11.90 2.73
CA GLU A 291 18.83 13.21 3.31
C GLU A 291 18.13 13.06 4.67
N GLN A 292 17.09 12.23 4.74
CA GLN A 292 16.33 12.02 5.97
C GLN A 292 17.14 11.32 7.07
N ARG A 293 17.98 10.34 6.71
CA ARG A 293 18.91 9.69 7.66
C ARG A 293 19.95 10.64 8.26
N SER A 294 20.39 11.63 7.48
CA SER A 294 21.38 12.60 7.93
C SER A 294 20.83 13.60 8.95
N ASN A 295 19.51 13.82 8.96
CA ASN A 295 18.81 14.68 9.90
C ASN A 295 17.33 14.27 10.01
N LEU A 296 16.99 13.53 11.07
CA LEU A 296 15.65 13.00 11.35
C LEU A 296 14.65 14.10 11.69
N ASP A 297 15.13 15.25 12.19
CA ASP A 297 14.34 16.43 12.57
C ASP A 297 14.28 17.49 11.45
N ALA A 298 14.89 17.25 10.29
CA ALA A 298 14.74 18.13 9.15
C ALA A 298 13.26 18.20 8.73
N ARG A 299 12.84 19.36 8.21
CA ARG A 299 11.48 19.55 7.71
C ARG A 299 11.16 18.47 6.65
N GLY A 300 10.06 17.75 6.84
CA GLY A 300 9.68 16.62 5.97
C GLY A 300 10.50 15.34 6.17
N SER A 301 11.24 15.22 7.28
CA SER A 301 11.92 14.01 7.73
C SER A 301 11.10 13.28 8.80
N TRP A 302 11.57 12.10 9.23
CA TRP A 302 10.76 11.10 9.92
C TRP A 302 10.25 11.52 11.29
N PHE A 303 10.92 12.45 11.98
CA PHE A 303 10.49 12.94 13.29
C PHE A 303 9.76 14.29 13.24
N GLU A 304 9.66 14.91 12.06
CA GLU A 304 8.87 16.13 11.84
C GLU A 304 7.42 15.83 11.40
N VAL A 305 6.94 14.61 11.65
CA VAL A 305 5.54 14.22 11.42
C VAL A 305 4.79 13.96 12.73
N GLN A 306 3.46 13.78 12.64
CA GLN A 306 2.64 13.38 13.78
C GLN A 306 3.14 12.05 14.37
N ALA A 307 3.00 11.86 15.68
CA ALA A 307 3.59 10.72 16.38
C ALA A 307 3.17 9.35 15.81
N ASN A 308 1.92 9.22 15.36
CA ASN A 308 1.37 8.03 14.71
C ASN A 308 1.99 7.70 13.34
N TYR A 309 2.72 8.64 12.73
CA TYR A 309 3.43 8.46 11.47
C TYR A 309 4.94 8.32 11.64
N ARG A 310 5.45 8.37 12.88
CA ARG A 310 6.88 8.20 13.15
C ARG A 310 7.24 6.72 13.16
N PRO A 311 8.41 6.33 12.60
CA PRO A 311 8.91 4.98 12.75
C PRO A 311 9.33 4.70 14.19
N GLU A 312 9.12 3.47 14.67
CA GLU A 312 9.59 3.03 16.00
C GLU A 312 11.12 2.96 16.04
N SER A 313 11.73 3.75 16.91
CA SER A 313 13.19 3.83 17.04
C SER A 313 13.82 2.60 17.67
N GLU A 314 13.05 1.73 18.33
CA GLU A 314 13.52 0.49 18.95
C GLU A 314 14.12 -0.49 17.93
N TYR A 315 13.85 -0.29 16.64
CA TYR A 315 14.33 -1.10 15.53
C TYR A 315 15.63 -0.58 14.90
N PHE A 316 16.14 0.60 15.30
CA PHE A 316 17.34 1.18 14.70
C PHE A 316 18.08 2.13 15.64
N ALA A 317 19.34 2.45 15.31
CA ALA A 317 20.14 3.34 16.14
C ALA A 317 19.82 4.82 15.82
N VAL A 318 19.61 5.63 16.85
CA VAL A 318 19.53 7.09 16.75
C VAL A 318 20.76 7.71 17.39
N ASN A 319 21.50 8.50 16.62
CA ASN A 319 22.68 9.22 17.03
C ASN A 319 22.36 10.70 17.22
N ASP A 320 22.42 11.17 18.47
CA ASP A 320 22.09 12.56 18.85
C ASP A 320 23.31 13.38 19.30
N ALA A 321 24.53 12.89 19.07
CA ALA A 321 25.76 13.47 19.61
C ALA A 321 25.99 14.94 19.22
N ASP A 322 25.53 15.36 18.03
CA ASP A 322 25.75 16.70 17.48
C ASP A 322 24.49 17.61 17.53
N GLN A 323 23.51 17.30 18.39
CA GLN A 323 22.19 17.97 18.45
C GLN A 323 21.38 17.91 17.14
N THR A 324 21.80 17.07 16.20
CA THR A 324 21.09 16.75 14.97
C THR A 324 20.84 15.26 14.96
N PRO A 325 19.63 14.80 15.33
CA PRO A 325 19.32 13.38 15.34
C PRO A 325 19.53 12.78 13.96
N SER A 326 20.31 11.71 13.89
CA SER A 326 20.64 11.01 12.65
C SER A 326 20.60 9.51 12.88
N THR A 327 20.52 8.73 11.81
CA THR A 327 20.56 7.27 11.92
C THR A 327 21.43 6.63 10.85
N PRO A 328 22.32 5.70 11.22
CA PRO A 328 23.14 4.97 10.26
C PRO A 328 22.36 3.85 9.55
N ASN A 329 21.31 3.32 10.19
CA ASN A 329 20.63 2.08 9.75
C ASN A 329 19.09 2.16 9.78
N GLY A 330 18.50 3.24 10.29
CA GLY A 330 17.04 3.38 10.37
C GLY A 330 16.36 3.49 9.02
N TRP A 331 15.09 3.11 8.96
CA TRP A 331 14.25 3.26 7.80
C TRP A 331 12.93 3.94 8.22
N PRO A 332 12.27 4.68 7.32
CA PRO A 332 10.91 5.12 7.58
C PRO A 332 9.96 3.92 7.69
N SER A 333 8.79 4.15 8.25
CA SER A 333 7.68 3.19 8.34
C SER A 333 6.69 3.37 7.20
N GLU A 334 5.77 2.43 6.99
CA GLU A 334 4.72 2.58 5.97
C GLU A 334 3.85 3.81 6.24
N SER A 335 3.51 4.09 7.49
CA SER A 335 2.74 5.29 7.84
C SER A 335 3.43 6.59 7.44
N PHE A 336 4.76 6.64 7.45
CA PHE A 336 5.51 7.78 6.92
C PHE A 336 5.48 7.84 5.39
N ILE A 337 5.86 6.74 4.72
CA ILE A 337 5.99 6.70 3.26
C ILE A 337 4.62 6.91 2.60
N GLU A 338 3.63 6.13 3.03
CA GLU A 338 2.29 6.02 2.46
C GLU A 338 1.35 7.12 2.92
N LEU A 339 1.15 7.28 4.23
CA LEU A 339 0.09 8.14 4.75
C LEU A 339 0.53 9.61 4.90
N SER A 340 1.75 9.84 5.38
CA SER A 340 2.31 11.20 5.49
C SER A 340 2.72 11.74 4.12
N ASN A 341 3.49 10.97 3.35
CA ASN A 341 4.13 11.45 2.12
C ASN A 341 3.40 11.07 0.81
N ALA A 342 2.38 10.20 0.85
CA ALA A 342 1.68 9.71 -0.34
C ALA A 342 2.60 9.00 -1.37
N GLN A 343 3.75 8.49 -0.91
CA GLN A 343 4.66 7.66 -1.68
C GLN A 343 4.38 6.18 -1.38
N ARG A 344 4.60 5.30 -2.34
CA ARG A 344 4.13 3.90 -2.29
C ARG A 344 5.01 2.93 -3.08
N LEU A 345 6.10 3.37 -3.70
CA LEU A 345 6.94 2.52 -4.55
C LEU A 345 8.42 2.72 -4.23
N LEU A 346 9.11 1.63 -3.90
CA LEU A 346 10.57 1.56 -3.81
C LEU A 346 11.09 0.66 -4.93
N VAL A 347 12.19 1.05 -5.56
CA VAL A 347 12.74 0.31 -6.70
C VAL A 347 14.23 0.08 -6.50
N GLU A 348 14.69 -1.15 -6.70
CA GLU A 348 16.12 -1.51 -6.70
C GLU A 348 16.54 -2.23 -7.97
N TYR A 349 17.85 -2.31 -8.19
CA TYR A 349 18.43 -3.26 -9.11
C TYR A 349 18.49 -4.65 -8.46
N GLY A 350 18.04 -5.67 -9.17
CA GLY A 350 18.27 -7.07 -8.84
C GLY A 350 19.53 -7.59 -9.54
N SER A 351 19.46 -8.79 -10.12
CA SER A 351 20.58 -9.36 -10.85
C SER A 351 20.85 -8.60 -12.15
N VAL A 352 22.13 -8.35 -12.47
CA VAL A 352 22.56 -7.74 -13.72
C VAL A 352 23.42 -8.72 -14.50
N ASP A 353 23.01 -9.08 -15.71
CA ASP A 353 23.80 -9.93 -16.59
C ASP A 353 25.10 -9.23 -17.02
N PRO A 354 26.19 -9.98 -17.27
CA PRO A 354 27.46 -9.42 -17.75
C PRO A 354 27.32 -8.53 -19.00
N GLN A 355 26.39 -8.85 -19.89
CA GLN A 355 26.10 -8.09 -21.10
C GLN A 355 25.56 -6.68 -20.82
N MET A 356 24.98 -6.46 -19.64
CA MET A 356 24.37 -5.20 -19.23
C MET A 356 25.21 -4.42 -18.21
N GLU A 357 26.43 -4.86 -17.89
CA GLU A 357 27.38 -4.13 -17.03
C GLU A 357 27.67 -2.71 -17.52
N GLY A 358 27.57 -2.47 -18.84
CA GLY A 358 27.76 -1.16 -19.43
C GLY A 358 26.62 -0.16 -19.19
N TYR A 359 25.49 -0.58 -18.61
CA TYR A 359 24.37 0.29 -18.29
C TYR A 359 24.79 1.45 -17.36
N ASN A 360 24.21 2.63 -17.56
CA ASN A 360 24.59 3.82 -16.80
C ASN A 360 23.89 3.88 -15.43
N PHE A 361 24.30 3.03 -14.49
CA PHE A 361 23.76 2.98 -13.12
C PHE A 361 23.89 4.32 -12.38
N THR A 362 24.96 5.08 -12.63
CA THR A 362 25.22 6.38 -11.99
C THR A 362 24.13 7.41 -12.32
N ALA A 363 23.57 7.37 -13.54
CA ALA A 363 22.49 8.28 -13.92
C ALA A 363 21.21 8.04 -13.09
N ASP A 364 21.01 6.81 -12.61
CA ASP A 364 19.82 6.39 -11.88
C ASP A 364 20.04 6.32 -10.35
N ALA A 365 21.26 6.52 -9.87
CA ALA A 365 21.68 6.28 -8.48
C ALA A 365 20.94 7.10 -7.41
N ASN A 366 20.30 8.21 -7.79
CA ASN A 366 19.47 9.00 -6.88
C ASN A 366 18.00 8.53 -6.82
N GLN A 367 17.60 7.61 -7.70
CA GLN A 367 16.21 7.23 -7.94
C GLN A 367 15.95 5.74 -7.73
N ILE A 368 16.93 4.89 -8.09
CA ILE A 368 16.85 3.44 -7.94
C ILE A 368 17.91 3.01 -6.94
N PHE A 369 17.52 2.20 -5.96
CA PHE A 369 18.42 1.62 -4.97
C PHE A 369 19.43 0.67 -5.66
N PRO A 370 20.69 0.65 -5.18
CA PRO A 370 21.66 -0.32 -5.69
C PRO A 370 21.24 -1.75 -5.33
N GLN A 371 21.92 -2.72 -5.94
CA GLN A 371 21.68 -4.14 -5.68
C GLN A 371 21.84 -4.48 -4.20
N ASP A 372 20.98 -5.38 -3.71
CA ASP A 372 20.94 -5.92 -2.34
C ASP A 372 20.75 -4.83 -1.25
N TYR A 373 20.08 -3.72 -1.58
CA TYR A 373 19.90 -2.60 -0.64
C TYR A 373 18.54 -2.63 0.07
N ILE A 374 17.49 -3.09 -0.61
CA ILE A 374 16.15 -3.30 -0.04
C ILE A 374 15.69 -4.77 -0.14
N SER A 375 16.65 -5.66 -0.37
CA SER A 375 16.52 -7.11 -0.28
C SER A 375 17.80 -7.72 0.31
N SER A 376 17.63 -8.77 1.10
CA SER A 376 18.72 -9.55 1.70
C SER A 376 18.36 -11.03 1.63
N SER A 377 18.95 -11.73 0.66
CA SER A 377 18.73 -13.16 0.46
C SER A 377 19.19 -13.95 1.69
N THR A 378 18.28 -14.68 2.31
CA THR A 378 18.53 -15.49 3.51
C THR A 378 18.57 -16.97 3.13
N SER A 379 19.63 -17.67 3.54
CA SER A 379 19.72 -19.13 3.41
C SER A 379 18.87 -19.78 4.49
N VAL A 380 17.90 -20.59 4.07
CA VAL A 380 16.97 -21.30 4.95
C VAL A 380 16.97 -22.76 4.55
N ASP A 381 17.08 -23.64 5.54
CA ASP A 381 16.98 -25.08 5.31
C ASP A 381 15.55 -25.53 5.65
N LEU A 382 14.80 -25.93 4.63
CA LEU A 382 13.43 -26.41 4.75
C LEU A 382 13.40 -27.95 4.92
N ASN A 383 12.53 -28.42 5.79
CA ASN A 383 12.24 -29.85 5.97
C ASN A 383 10.72 -30.09 6.10
N ALA A 384 10.31 -31.35 6.21
CA ALA A 384 8.89 -31.71 6.30
C ALA A 384 8.15 -31.18 7.55
N SER A 385 8.88 -30.63 8.54
CA SER A 385 8.35 -30.00 9.76
C SER A 385 8.44 -28.47 9.72
N GLY A 386 8.85 -27.87 8.60
CA GLY A 386 9.05 -26.43 8.41
C GLY A 386 10.52 -26.04 8.35
N ILE A 387 10.87 -24.89 8.94
CA ILE A 387 12.23 -24.35 8.90
C ILE A 387 13.12 -25.09 9.91
N ALA A 388 14.17 -25.75 9.42
CA ALA A 388 15.17 -26.43 10.22
C ALA A 388 16.25 -25.47 10.74
N GLU A 389 16.78 -24.62 9.85
CA GLU A 389 17.85 -23.65 10.13
C GLU A 389 17.60 -22.35 9.37
N GLY A 390 18.21 -21.25 9.84
CA GLY A 390 18.12 -19.93 9.20
C GLY A 390 17.03 -19.01 9.76
N CYS A 391 16.38 -19.40 10.86
CA CYS A 391 15.30 -18.59 11.42
C CYS A 391 15.74 -17.44 12.33
N PHE A 392 15.09 -16.28 12.23
CA PHE A 392 15.37 -15.10 13.07
C PHE A 392 14.71 -15.15 14.45
N PHE A 393 13.80 -16.09 14.67
CA PHE A 393 13.37 -16.41 16.02
C PHE A 393 14.48 -17.17 16.76
N GLN A 394 14.95 -16.62 17.88
CA GLN A 394 15.94 -17.26 18.74
C GLN A 394 15.50 -17.14 20.19
N GLU A 395 15.24 -18.28 20.83
CA GLU A 395 14.88 -18.30 22.25
C GLU A 395 16.00 -17.66 23.10
N GLY A 396 15.63 -16.76 24.01
CA GLY A 396 16.56 -16.10 24.91
C GLY A 396 17.23 -14.83 24.34
N SER A 397 17.03 -14.52 23.06
CA SER A 397 17.51 -13.27 22.44
C SER A 397 16.33 -12.35 22.15
N TYR A 398 16.18 -11.30 22.95
CA TYR A 398 14.98 -10.45 22.94
C TYR A 398 15.22 -9.00 22.49
N GLU A 399 16.47 -8.64 22.22
CA GLU A 399 16.83 -7.34 21.64
C GLU A 399 16.92 -7.48 20.13
N VAL A 400 16.65 -6.39 19.39
CA VAL A 400 16.93 -6.30 17.96
C VAL A 400 18.45 -6.26 17.77
N SER A 401 19.05 -7.45 17.83
CA SER A 401 20.49 -7.66 17.74
C SER A 401 20.86 -8.26 16.38
N ILE A 402 22.17 -8.33 16.09
CA ILE A 402 22.68 -8.92 14.83
C ILE A 402 22.09 -10.31 14.58
N ALA A 403 21.88 -11.11 15.63
CA ALA A 403 21.41 -12.49 15.50
C ALA A 403 19.93 -12.61 15.08
N ASN A 404 19.11 -11.60 15.40
CA ASN A 404 17.66 -11.56 15.15
C ASN A 404 17.25 -10.40 14.24
N ASN A 405 18.20 -9.86 13.48
CA ASN A 405 17.97 -8.74 12.58
C ASN A 405 17.47 -9.24 11.22
N ASN A 406 16.16 -9.30 11.06
CA ASN A 406 15.51 -9.69 9.81
C ASN A 406 15.32 -8.54 8.82
N SER A 407 16.10 -7.46 8.94
CA SER A 407 16.06 -6.31 8.02
C SER A 407 16.24 -6.75 6.57
N TRP A 408 15.22 -6.52 5.74
CA TRP A 408 15.14 -6.85 4.31
C TRP A 408 15.24 -8.35 4.00
N ALA A 409 15.04 -9.23 4.98
CA ALA A 409 15.15 -10.67 4.77
C ALA A 409 14.14 -11.17 3.73
N VAL A 410 14.64 -11.81 2.67
CA VAL A 410 13.85 -12.46 1.61
C VAL A 410 14.35 -13.89 1.39
N HIS A 411 13.45 -14.78 0.97
CA HIS A 411 13.79 -16.13 0.53
C HIS A 411 12.94 -16.51 -0.68
N HIS A 412 13.57 -17.04 -1.73
CA HIS A 412 12.89 -17.40 -2.97
C HIS A 412 12.52 -18.89 -2.95
N LEU A 413 11.22 -19.16 -3.01
CA LEU A 413 10.63 -20.49 -3.02
C LEU A 413 10.61 -21.04 -4.46
N ASN A 414 11.46 -22.03 -4.74
CA ASN A 414 11.69 -22.56 -6.08
C ASN A 414 10.96 -23.88 -6.34
N ASP A 415 10.90 -24.30 -7.60
CA ASP A 415 10.30 -25.58 -8.00
C ASP A 415 11.01 -26.77 -7.32
N GLY A 416 10.22 -27.73 -6.82
CA GLY A 416 10.70 -28.90 -6.07
C GLY A 416 10.57 -28.84 -4.54
N GLU A 417 10.06 -27.73 -3.98
CA GLU A 417 9.67 -27.64 -2.57
C GLU A 417 8.38 -28.41 -2.28
N LEU A 418 8.29 -29.03 -1.09
CA LEU A 418 7.28 -30.05 -0.78
C LEU A 418 5.87 -29.47 -0.56
N ASP A 419 5.78 -28.30 0.09
CA ASP A 419 4.52 -27.60 0.37
C ASP A 419 4.73 -26.07 0.43
N VAL A 420 4.73 -25.44 -0.75
CA VAL A 420 4.98 -24.01 -0.95
C VAL A 420 4.08 -23.11 -0.08
N LEU A 421 2.83 -23.51 0.17
CA LEU A 421 1.90 -22.71 1.00
C LEU A 421 2.31 -22.74 2.46
N SER A 422 2.63 -23.92 2.99
CA SER A 422 3.12 -24.08 4.35
C SER A 422 4.48 -23.40 4.54
N ASP A 423 5.38 -23.55 3.57
CA ASP A 423 6.72 -22.96 3.62
C ASP A 423 6.67 -21.43 3.61
N ALA A 424 5.79 -20.82 2.81
CA ALA A 424 5.56 -19.37 2.83
C ALA A 424 5.05 -18.87 4.18
N GLY A 425 4.14 -19.61 4.83
CA GLY A 425 3.66 -19.29 6.18
C GLY A 425 4.78 -19.38 7.22
N ASN A 426 5.56 -20.46 7.20
CA ASN A 426 6.69 -20.68 8.10
C ASN A 426 7.77 -19.60 7.95
N LEU A 427 8.12 -19.22 6.71
CA LEU A 427 9.05 -18.12 6.43
C LEU A 427 8.55 -16.80 6.99
N THR A 428 7.24 -16.53 6.82
CA THR A 428 6.63 -15.30 7.33
C THR A 428 6.71 -15.24 8.86
N ASP A 429 6.33 -16.31 9.56
CA ASP A 429 6.41 -16.41 11.03
C ASP A 429 7.85 -16.28 11.55
N CYS A 430 8.80 -16.65 10.70
CA CYS A 430 10.21 -16.55 10.94
C CYS A 430 10.82 -15.16 10.66
N GLY A 431 10.01 -14.20 10.21
CA GLY A 431 10.45 -12.83 9.90
C GLY A 431 11.08 -12.69 8.50
N ILE A 432 10.85 -13.65 7.60
CA ILE A 432 11.40 -13.66 6.23
C ILE A 432 10.27 -13.43 5.23
N SER A 433 10.47 -12.52 4.27
CA SER A 433 9.52 -12.34 3.16
C SER A 433 9.65 -13.48 2.15
N PRO A 434 8.61 -14.30 1.94
CA PRO A 434 8.68 -15.40 0.97
C PRO A 434 8.39 -14.89 -0.45
N VAL A 435 9.27 -15.19 -1.40
CA VAL A 435 9.16 -14.80 -2.81
C VAL A 435 8.87 -16.01 -3.67
N LEU A 436 7.70 -16.04 -4.31
CA LEU A 436 7.27 -17.14 -5.16
C LEU A 436 8.05 -17.12 -6.49
N ASN A 437 8.89 -18.12 -6.73
CA ASN A 437 9.68 -18.28 -7.96
C ASN A 437 9.29 -19.54 -8.76
N GLN A 438 7.99 -19.77 -8.91
CA GLN A 438 7.45 -20.89 -9.68
C GLN A 438 6.02 -20.62 -10.15
N THR A 439 5.59 -21.35 -11.18
CA THR A 439 4.20 -21.34 -11.65
C THR A 439 3.38 -22.27 -10.78
N LEU A 440 2.29 -21.77 -10.17
CA LEU A 440 1.44 -22.58 -9.31
C LEU A 440 0.37 -23.31 -10.14
N GLU A 441 0.21 -24.61 -9.88
CA GLU A 441 -0.76 -25.47 -10.58
C GLU A 441 -0.65 -25.46 -12.12
N ASP A 442 0.55 -25.17 -12.67
CA ASP A 442 0.81 -25.05 -14.11
C ASP A 442 -0.11 -24.05 -14.83
N VAL A 443 -0.54 -22.99 -14.12
CA VAL A 443 -1.38 -21.92 -14.66
C VAL A 443 -0.84 -20.56 -14.26
N THR A 444 -0.95 -19.57 -15.16
CA THR A 444 -0.58 -18.19 -14.85
C THR A 444 -1.65 -17.50 -13.98
N ALA A 445 -1.27 -16.43 -13.29
CA ALA A 445 -2.24 -15.64 -12.52
C ALA A 445 -3.28 -14.93 -13.41
N SER A 446 -3.05 -14.82 -14.73
CA SER A 446 -4.05 -14.32 -15.69
C SER A 446 -5.15 -15.34 -16.01
N GLU A 447 -4.79 -16.63 -16.05
CA GLU A 447 -5.68 -17.74 -16.34
C GLU A 447 -6.47 -18.15 -15.10
N ASN A 448 -5.79 -18.27 -13.96
CA ASN A 448 -6.40 -18.56 -12.67
C ASN A 448 -5.61 -17.93 -11.53
N TYR A 449 -6.18 -16.89 -10.92
CA TYR A 449 -5.54 -16.18 -9.81
C TYR A 449 -5.61 -16.93 -8.45
N ARG A 450 -6.44 -17.97 -8.32
CA ARG A 450 -6.75 -18.59 -7.01
C ARG A 450 -5.55 -19.24 -6.31
N PRO A 451 -4.63 -19.95 -6.99
CA PRO A 451 -3.44 -20.49 -6.33
C PRO A 451 -2.53 -19.38 -5.78
N TYR A 452 -2.40 -18.29 -6.53
CA TYR A 452 -1.65 -17.10 -6.12
C TYR A 452 -2.31 -16.37 -4.94
N LEU A 453 -3.64 -16.36 -4.86
CA LEU A 453 -4.39 -15.88 -3.71
C LEU A 453 -4.19 -16.76 -2.47
N ALA A 454 -4.19 -18.09 -2.65
CA ALA A 454 -3.92 -19.03 -1.56
C ALA A 454 -2.51 -18.85 -0.97
N TYR A 455 -1.52 -18.58 -1.83
CA TYR A 455 -0.15 -18.24 -1.40
C TYR A 455 -0.11 -16.96 -0.55
N VAL A 456 -0.75 -15.87 -0.99
CA VAL A 456 -0.81 -14.64 -0.18
C VAL A 456 -1.55 -14.88 1.13
N ALA A 457 -2.64 -15.64 1.11
CA ALA A 457 -3.40 -15.99 2.31
C ALA A 457 -2.58 -16.82 3.32
N SER A 458 -1.64 -17.67 2.88
CA SER A 458 -0.80 -18.45 3.79
C SER A 458 0.25 -17.59 4.52
N THR A 459 0.58 -16.42 3.98
CA THR A 459 1.43 -15.41 4.64
C THR A 459 0.68 -14.49 5.61
N MET A 460 -0.62 -14.70 5.80
CA MET A 460 -1.41 -13.96 6.80
C MET A 460 -1.03 -14.44 8.21
N TRP A 461 -0.29 -13.62 8.94
CA TRP A 461 0.26 -14.00 10.24
C TRP A 461 -0.65 -13.71 11.45
N PRO A 462 -1.51 -12.65 11.49
CA PRO A 462 -2.29 -12.37 12.68
C PRO A 462 -3.50 -13.29 12.80
N TRP A 463 -4.48 -13.17 11.91
CA TRP A 463 -5.78 -13.82 12.04
C TRP A 463 -5.77 -15.29 11.63
N GLY A 464 -6.52 -16.12 12.37
CA GLY A 464 -6.76 -17.51 12.02
C GLY A 464 -7.75 -17.67 10.85
N ALA A 465 -7.91 -18.91 10.39
CA ALA A 465 -8.91 -19.26 9.40
C ALA A 465 -10.32 -18.84 9.86
N GLY A 466 -11.13 -18.30 8.96
CA GLY A 466 -12.44 -17.68 9.28
C GLY A 466 -12.43 -16.38 10.11
N GLU A 467 -11.32 -15.97 10.73
CA GLU A 467 -11.24 -14.79 11.62
C GLU A 467 -10.72 -13.52 10.91
N PRO A 468 -11.08 -12.29 11.31
CA PRO A 468 -12.03 -11.99 12.36
C PRO A 468 -13.44 -12.35 11.90
N ARG A 469 -14.18 -13.09 12.73
CA ARG A 469 -15.55 -13.48 12.44
C ARG A 469 -16.42 -12.22 12.28
N ARG A 470 -17.36 -12.26 11.34
CA ARG A 470 -18.32 -11.15 11.19
C ARG A 470 -19.31 -11.19 12.34
N VAL A 471 -19.45 -10.07 13.02
CA VAL A 471 -20.52 -9.86 13.98
C VAL A 471 -21.73 -9.31 13.22
N SER A 472 -22.84 -10.03 13.24
CA SER A 472 -24.12 -9.58 12.69
C SER A 472 -24.77 -8.60 13.67
N GLU A 473 -25.37 -7.50 13.18
CA GLU A 473 -26.04 -6.48 14.02
C GLU A 473 -27.26 -7.03 14.81
N ASP A 474 -27.72 -8.25 14.48
CA ASP A 474 -28.92 -8.88 15.04
C ASP A 474 -28.63 -10.02 16.07
N ASP A 475 -27.35 -10.32 16.38
CA ASP A 475 -26.99 -11.46 17.25
C ASP A 475 -26.36 -11.05 18.59
N SER A 476 -26.47 -11.94 19.59
CA SER A 476 -25.76 -11.88 20.88
C SER A 476 -24.22 -11.90 20.76
N ASP A 477 -23.69 -11.94 19.55
CA ASP A 477 -22.28 -11.92 19.19
C ASP A 477 -21.67 -10.50 19.16
N ASP A 478 -22.45 -9.47 19.49
CA ASP A 478 -22.01 -8.06 19.66
C ASP A 478 -20.76 -7.89 20.54
N ASN A 479 -20.43 -8.89 21.37
CA ASN A 479 -19.28 -8.86 22.25
C ASN A 479 -17.98 -9.39 21.63
N TYR A 480 -17.99 -10.08 20.48
CA TYR A 480 -16.80 -10.66 19.82
C TYR A 480 -15.96 -9.59 19.10
N ARG A 481 -15.47 -8.62 19.86
CA ARG A 481 -14.85 -7.39 19.36
C ARG A 481 -13.42 -7.19 19.84
N CYS A 482 -12.88 -8.16 20.58
CA CYS A 482 -11.55 -8.13 21.16
C CYS A 482 -10.71 -9.31 20.63
N ALA A 483 -9.47 -9.03 20.25
CA ALA A 483 -8.58 -10.05 19.69
C ALA A 483 -7.89 -10.84 20.79
N SER A 484 -7.86 -12.16 20.63
CA SER A 484 -7.08 -13.06 21.47
C SER A 484 -6.17 -13.95 20.63
N LEU A 485 -4.93 -14.11 21.07
CA LEU A 485 -3.99 -15.10 20.54
C LEU A 485 -4.33 -16.49 21.06
N ASN A 486 -4.39 -17.48 20.17
CA ASN A 486 -4.59 -18.88 20.53
C ASN A 486 -3.25 -19.62 20.59
N ALA A 487 -2.92 -20.23 21.75
CA ALA A 487 -1.65 -20.94 21.94
C ALA A 487 -1.44 -22.12 20.99
N THR A 488 -2.52 -22.84 20.64
CA THR A 488 -2.44 -24.02 19.78
C THR A 488 -2.10 -23.64 18.35
N THR A 489 -2.85 -22.69 17.78
CA THR A 489 -2.66 -22.31 16.36
C THR A 489 -1.57 -21.26 16.16
N GLY A 490 -1.22 -20.48 17.19
CA GLY A 490 -0.35 -19.30 17.07
C GLY A 490 -1.01 -18.13 16.33
N ARG A 491 -2.30 -18.23 16.01
CA ARG A 491 -3.10 -17.25 15.28
C ARG A 491 -4.15 -16.62 16.19
N TRP A 492 -4.72 -15.52 15.73
CA TRP A 492 -5.66 -14.70 16.48
C TRP A 492 -7.09 -15.04 16.13
N GLN A 493 -7.98 -14.84 17.08
CA GLN A 493 -9.42 -14.96 16.90
C GLN A 493 -10.14 -13.83 17.63
N ALA A 494 -11.32 -13.45 17.14
CA ALA A 494 -12.19 -12.55 17.87
C ALA A 494 -12.87 -13.29 19.02
N THR A 495 -12.89 -12.68 20.20
CA THR A 495 -13.39 -13.27 21.46
C THR A 495 -14.28 -12.26 22.20
N ASP A 496 -15.23 -12.76 23.00
CA ASP A 496 -16.10 -11.92 23.83
C ASP A 496 -15.27 -11.13 24.84
N CYS A 497 -15.27 -9.81 24.72
CA CYS A 497 -14.49 -8.89 25.55
C CYS A 497 -14.76 -9.00 27.08
N GLN A 498 -15.87 -9.64 27.49
CA GLN A 498 -16.25 -9.88 28.88
C GLN A 498 -15.66 -11.18 29.45
N GLU A 499 -15.02 -12.01 28.64
CA GLU A 499 -14.32 -13.19 29.14
C GLU A 499 -13.04 -12.81 29.90
N ALA A 500 -12.69 -13.64 30.88
CA ALA A 500 -11.49 -13.45 31.68
C ALA A 500 -10.33 -14.25 31.10
N HIS A 501 -9.36 -13.55 30.52
CA HIS A 501 -8.13 -14.13 29.98
C HIS A 501 -6.91 -13.38 30.52
N TYR A 502 -5.74 -14.00 30.42
CA TYR A 502 -4.48 -13.29 30.65
C TYR A 502 -4.23 -12.29 29.51
N GLY A 503 -3.35 -11.31 29.71
CA GLY A 503 -2.99 -10.30 28.71
C GLY A 503 -1.53 -10.33 28.34
N ALA A 504 -1.24 -10.00 27.07
CA ALA A 504 0.11 -9.84 26.55
C ALA A 504 0.72 -8.49 26.99
N CYS A 505 1.80 -8.53 27.77
CA CYS A 505 2.50 -7.35 28.26
C CYS A 505 3.87 -7.24 27.56
N ARG A 506 4.11 -6.17 26.79
CA ARG A 506 5.42 -5.88 26.17
C ARG A 506 6.31 -5.16 27.17
N GLU A 507 7.51 -5.67 27.41
CA GLU A 507 8.43 -5.11 28.41
C GLU A 507 9.32 -4.02 27.84
N ASN A 508 9.43 -2.88 28.53
CA ASN A 508 10.33 -1.76 28.18
C ASN A 508 10.24 -1.31 26.71
N ASN A 509 9.09 -1.52 26.05
CA ASN A 509 8.90 -1.32 24.61
C ASN A 509 9.80 -2.17 23.69
N GLU A 510 10.49 -3.20 24.20
CA GLU A 510 11.32 -4.10 23.40
C GLU A 510 10.45 -5.00 22.48
N PRO A 511 10.71 -5.07 21.16
CA PRO A 511 9.85 -5.80 20.21
C PRO A 511 9.65 -7.29 20.54
N TYR A 512 10.70 -7.96 21.01
CA TYR A 512 10.70 -9.42 21.17
C TYR A 512 10.54 -9.86 22.63
N ARG A 513 10.42 -8.91 23.58
CA ARG A 513 10.33 -9.23 25.01
C ARG A 513 8.89 -9.13 25.51
N TRP A 514 8.29 -10.30 25.71
CA TRP A 514 6.91 -10.44 26.16
C TRP A 514 6.82 -11.10 27.54
N ARG A 515 5.86 -10.62 28.33
CA ARG A 515 5.40 -11.26 29.56
C ARG A 515 3.89 -11.42 29.53
N ILE A 516 3.42 -12.30 30.41
CA ILE A 516 2.00 -12.57 30.60
C ILE A 516 1.55 -11.86 31.87
N SER A 517 0.36 -11.26 31.84
CA SER A 517 -0.21 -10.59 33.01
C SER A 517 -0.26 -11.51 34.23
N THR A 518 -0.13 -10.93 35.42
CA THR A 518 -0.11 -11.69 36.69
C THR A 518 -1.46 -12.32 37.05
N ALA A 519 -2.54 -11.83 36.46
CA ALA A 519 -3.90 -12.33 36.67
C ALA A 519 -4.72 -12.24 35.37
N GLN A 520 -5.74 -13.09 35.29
CA GLN A 520 -6.78 -13.01 34.26
C GLN A 520 -7.71 -11.83 34.53
N GLY A 521 -8.26 -11.25 33.46
CA GLY A 521 -9.25 -10.19 33.54
C GLY A 521 -10.03 -10.02 32.25
N ILE A 522 -11.11 -9.26 32.34
CA ILE A 522 -11.84 -8.80 31.15
C ILE A 522 -10.96 -7.86 30.34
N TYR A 523 -11.22 -7.75 29.03
CA TYR A 523 -10.40 -6.98 28.10
C TYR A 523 -10.07 -5.57 28.60
N GLN A 524 -11.05 -4.84 29.14
CA GLN A 524 -10.90 -3.45 29.63
C GLN A 524 -10.08 -3.28 30.92
N LYS A 525 -9.69 -4.37 31.59
CA LYS A 525 -9.01 -4.33 32.90
C LYS A 525 -7.73 -5.16 32.96
N VAL A 526 -7.44 -5.94 31.91
CA VAL A 526 -6.30 -6.86 31.89
C VAL A 526 -4.96 -6.11 31.93
N ASP A 527 -4.94 -4.85 31.50
CA ASP A 527 -3.81 -3.91 31.60
C ASP A 527 -3.28 -3.77 33.03
N ARG A 528 -4.14 -3.88 34.03
CA ARG A 528 -3.76 -3.80 35.45
C ARG A 528 -2.93 -4.99 35.94
N GLY A 529 -2.91 -6.07 35.16
CA GLY A 529 -2.10 -7.25 35.44
C GLY A 529 -0.68 -7.17 34.89
N CYS A 530 -0.35 -6.13 34.10
CA CYS A 530 1.02 -5.86 33.64
C CYS A 530 1.81 -5.12 34.74
N ASP A 531 3.09 -5.46 34.88
CA ASP A 531 4.01 -4.86 35.85
C ASP A 531 4.42 -3.43 35.45
N SER A 532 5.02 -2.65 36.36
CA SER A 532 5.39 -1.25 36.13
C SER A 532 6.39 -1.01 34.98
N ASN A 533 7.07 -2.05 34.51
CA ASN A 533 8.04 -2.01 33.40
C ASN A 533 7.48 -2.67 32.11
N SER A 534 6.18 -2.96 32.06
CA SER A 534 5.53 -3.61 30.93
C SER A 534 4.15 -3.02 30.67
N GLU A 535 3.69 -3.06 29.42
CA GLU A 535 2.41 -2.48 29.03
C GLU A 535 1.58 -3.47 28.21
N PHE A 536 0.27 -3.46 28.39
CA PHE A 536 -0.64 -4.30 27.61
C PHE A 536 -0.57 -3.90 26.13
N ALA A 537 -0.14 -4.83 25.28
CA ALA A 537 0.28 -4.55 23.92
C ALA A 537 -0.15 -5.65 22.94
N THR A 538 0.23 -5.46 21.68
CA THR A 538 -0.07 -6.36 20.55
C THR A 538 1.19 -6.50 19.70
N PRO A 539 1.56 -7.72 19.25
CA PRO A 539 2.68 -7.86 18.33
C PRO A 539 2.37 -7.16 17.01
N ARG A 540 3.41 -6.55 16.43
CA ARG A 540 3.28 -5.68 15.25
C ARG A 540 3.89 -6.26 13.99
N THR A 541 4.65 -7.35 14.13
CA THR A 541 5.20 -8.13 13.03
C THR A 541 4.95 -9.63 13.28
N ALA A 542 5.07 -10.43 12.22
CA ALA A 542 4.99 -11.89 12.32
C ALA A 542 6.04 -12.44 13.30
N LEU A 543 7.27 -11.90 13.29
CA LEU A 543 8.33 -12.32 14.20
C LEU A 543 8.01 -11.95 15.65
N GLU A 544 7.49 -10.74 15.92
CA GLU A 544 7.01 -10.38 17.26
C GLU A 544 5.91 -11.35 17.75
N ASN A 545 4.98 -11.75 16.86
CA ASN A 545 3.94 -12.72 17.19
C ASN A 545 4.53 -14.08 17.56
N THR A 546 5.54 -14.56 16.84
CA THR A 546 6.25 -15.80 17.15
C THR A 546 6.90 -15.76 18.55
N TYR A 547 7.54 -14.64 18.92
CA TYR A 547 8.05 -14.45 20.28
C TYR A 547 6.95 -14.49 21.34
N LEU A 548 5.81 -13.83 21.09
CA LEU A 548 4.68 -13.84 22.02
C LEU A 548 4.06 -15.24 22.15
N VAL A 549 3.88 -15.97 21.06
CA VAL A 549 3.37 -17.36 21.05
C VAL A 549 4.28 -18.25 21.89
N ASN A 550 5.60 -18.14 21.72
CA ASN A 550 6.55 -18.91 22.52
C ASN A 550 6.45 -18.56 24.01
N ALA A 551 6.41 -17.27 24.36
CA ALA A 551 6.27 -16.82 25.74
C ALA A 551 4.97 -17.32 26.38
N TRP A 552 3.86 -17.32 25.63
CA TRP A 552 2.56 -17.78 26.10
C TRP A 552 2.53 -19.29 26.33
N ARG A 553 3.04 -20.08 25.38
CA ARG A 553 3.15 -21.55 25.53
C ARG A 553 3.98 -21.93 26.74
N LYS A 554 5.13 -21.28 26.94
CA LYS A 554 5.99 -21.50 28.10
C LYS A 554 5.28 -21.16 29.41
N TYR A 555 4.54 -20.06 29.46
CA TYR A 555 3.75 -19.71 30.63
C TYR A 555 2.72 -20.78 30.99
N LEU A 556 2.01 -21.32 29.98
CA LEU A 556 1.01 -22.38 30.18
C LEU A 556 1.65 -23.69 30.68
N GLU A 557 2.85 -24.03 30.20
CA GLU A 557 3.61 -25.18 30.71
C GLU A 557 4.02 -25.00 32.17
N GLU A 558 4.41 -23.78 32.57
CA GLU A 558 4.81 -23.44 33.94
C GLU A 558 3.60 -23.30 34.89
N HIS A 559 2.42 -22.95 34.36
CA HIS A 559 1.19 -22.72 35.12
C HIS A 559 0.03 -23.59 34.60
N PRO A 560 0.14 -24.93 34.69
CA PRO A 560 -0.88 -25.82 34.15
C PRO A 560 -2.21 -25.64 34.88
N ASN A 561 -3.31 -25.42 34.15
CA ASN A 561 -4.65 -25.42 34.73
C ASN A 561 -5.11 -26.88 34.92
N PRO A 562 -5.27 -27.38 36.17
CA PRO A 562 -5.68 -28.76 36.43
C PRO A 562 -7.11 -29.07 35.98
N ASN A 563 -7.92 -28.04 35.69
CA ASN A 563 -9.30 -28.18 35.21
C ASN A 563 -9.43 -28.01 33.69
N SER A 564 -8.32 -27.83 32.97
CA SER A 564 -8.34 -27.71 31.51
C SER A 564 -8.76 -29.03 30.85
N ASN A 565 -9.88 -28.99 30.12
CA ASN A 565 -10.37 -30.11 29.32
C ASN A 565 -9.76 -30.03 27.91
N THR A 566 -8.48 -30.38 27.76
CA THR A 566 -7.81 -30.50 26.45
C THR A 566 -8.25 -31.79 25.74
N ASN A 567 -9.54 -31.91 25.40
CA ASN A 567 -9.99 -32.94 24.46
C ASN A 567 -9.65 -32.49 23.03
N THR A 568 -8.43 -32.78 22.60
CA THR A 568 -7.90 -32.56 21.23
C THR A 568 -8.46 -33.59 20.24
N GLN A 569 -9.78 -33.58 20.00
CA GLN A 569 -10.41 -34.42 18.97
C GLN A 569 -11.18 -33.68 17.87
N ASN A 570 -11.15 -32.35 17.82
CA ASN A 570 -11.88 -31.59 16.78
C ASN A 570 -10.96 -30.66 15.99
N ASN A 571 -10.67 -31.03 14.74
CA ASN A 571 -10.30 -30.19 13.59
C ASN A 571 -9.83 -28.73 13.90
N GLY A 572 -8.69 -28.58 14.56
CA GLY A 572 -7.91 -27.32 14.57
C GLY A 572 -8.44 -26.14 15.40
N ALA A 573 -9.55 -26.27 16.12
CA ALA A 573 -10.02 -25.25 17.05
C ALA A 573 -10.01 -25.81 18.49
N SER A 574 -9.00 -25.43 19.28
CA SER A 574 -9.03 -25.73 20.72
C SER A 574 -10.13 -24.88 21.37
N GLN A 575 -11.10 -25.55 22.00
CA GLN A 575 -12.22 -24.93 22.72
C GLN A 575 -11.90 -24.61 24.18
N SER A 576 -10.67 -24.82 24.65
CA SER A 576 -10.32 -24.42 26.01
C SER A 576 -9.99 -22.93 26.04
N ASN A 577 -10.88 -22.14 26.65
CA ASN A 577 -10.67 -20.72 26.95
C ASN A 577 -9.31 -20.44 27.63
N ASP A 578 -8.74 -21.43 28.33
CA ASP A 578 -7.43 -21.34 28.98
C ASP A 578 -6.24 -21.13 28.02
N GLU A 579 -6.40 -21.40 26.72
CA GLU A 579 -5.34 -21.23 25.71
C GLU A 579 -5.33 -19.84 25.06
N LEU A 580 -6.28 -18.97 25.43
CA LEU A 580 -6.43 -17.65 24.85
C LEU A 580 -5.69 -16.59 25.68
N LEU A 581 -5.03 -15.67 24.96
CA LEU A 581 -4.32 -14.54 25.53
C LEU A 581 -4.85 -13.25 24.91
N TRP A 582 -5.27 -12.30 25.72
CA TRP A 582 -5.69 -10.98 25.24
C TRP A 582 -4.53 -10.25 24.55
N LEU A 583 -4.86 -9.65 23.42
CA LEU A 583 -4.01 -8.72 22.68
C LEU A 583 -4.66 -7.34 22.74
N ASN A 584 -3.89 -6.26 22.84
CA ASN A 584 -4.43 -4.91 22.86
C ASN A 584 -4.91 -4.43 21.46
N PHE A 585 -5.84 -5.18 20.87
CA PHE A 585 -6.38 -4.99 19.54
C PHE A 585 -7.87 -5.33 19.52
N ASN A 586 -8.70 -4.42 19.03
CA ASN A 586 -10.15 -4.52 19.13
C ASN A 586 -10.84 -3.70 18.05
N ASN A 587 -12.13 -3.94 17.81
CA ASN A 587 -12.95 -3.09 16.95
C ASN A 587 -14.08 -2.40 17.71
N LEU A 588 -13.90 -2.07 19.00
CA LEU A 588 -14.97 -1.58 19.90
C LEU A 588 -15.57 -0.23 19.48
N ASP A 589 -14.77 0.65 18.88
CA ASP A 589 -15.24 1.96 18.43
C ASP A 589 -16.19 1.84 17.22
N ALA A 590 -15.82 1.02 16.24
CA ALA A 590 -16.64 0.78 15.06
C ALA A 590 -16.47 -0.63 14.50
N THR A 591 -17.59 -1.26 14.14
CA THR A 591 -17.63 -2.60 13.56
C THR A 591 -16.70 -2.67 12.35
N THR A 592 -15.91 -3.76 12.25
CA THR A 592 -14.89 -4.01 11.21
C THR A 592 -13.64 -3.13 11.24
N CYS A 593 -13.58 -2.08 12.06
CA CYS A 593 -12.39 -1.24 12.20
C CYS A 593 -11.56 -1.67 13.41
N TRP A 594 -10.61 -2.58 13.17
CA TRP A 594 -9.73 -3.07 14.23
C TRP A 594 -8.58 -2.09 14.48
N VAL A 595 -8.38 -1.71 15.75
CA VAL A 595 -7.44 -0.69 16.20
C VAL A 595 -6.62 -1.16 17.39
N LEU A 596 -5.37 -0.69 17.45
CA LEU A 596 -4.47 -0.88 18.60
C LEU A 596 -4.95 -0.02 19.77
N GLY A 597 -5.01 -0.57 20.98
CA GLY A 597 -5.36 0.17 22.20
C GLY A 597 -6.82 0.01 22.66
N GLN A 598 -7.04 -0.08 23.98
CA GLN A 598 -8.38 -0.27 24.56
C GLN A 598 -9.33 0.94 24.41
N ASN A 599 -8.78 2.16 24.27
CA ASN A 599 -9.53 3.42 24.20
C ASN A 599 -9.17 4.23 22.94
N THR A 600 -9.01 3.55 21.81
CA THR A 600 -8.68 4.19 20.53
C THR A 600 -9.89 4.23 19.61
N THR A 601 -9.95 5.30 18.84
CA THR A 601 -11.02 5.54 17.85
C THR A 601 -10.58 5.07 16.48
N CYS A 602 -11.52 4.61 15.67
CA CYS A 602 -11.27 4.23 14.29
C CYS A 602 -10.75 5.43 13.48
N PRO A 603 -9.53 5.39 12.92
CA PRO A 603 -8.96 6.52 12.19
C PRO A 603 -9.68 6.79 10.86
N TYR A 604 -10.43 5.81 10.35
CA TYR A 604 -11.12 5.89 9.06
C TYR A 604 -12.52 6.51 9.15
N ILE A 605 -13.01 6.77 10.37
CA ILE A 605 -14.32 7.39 10.57
C ILE A 605 -14.10 8.88 10.80
N SER A 606 -14.64 9.69 9.89
CA SER A 606 -14.65 11.13 10.06
C SER A 606 -15.46 11.48 11.32
N THR A 607 -14.81 11.99 12.35
CA THR A 607 -15.50 12.78 13.37
C THR A 607 -16.05 14.02 12.67
N MET A 608 -17.33 13.99 12.28
CA MET A 608 -18.05 15.15 11.71
C MET A 608 -18.27 16.26 12.75
N VAL A 609 -17.22 16.65 13.47
CA VAL A 609 -17.23 17.71 14.49
C VAL A 609 -16.09 18.70 14.20
N SER A 610 -16.02 19.24 12.98
CA SER A 610 -15.28 20.51 12.77
C SER A 610 -15.55 21.25 11.46
N GLU A 611 -16.20 20.67 10.45
CA GLU A 611 -16.41 21.42 9.19
C GLU A 611 -17.37 22.62 9.34
N THR A 612 -18.34 22.56 10.25
CA THR A 612 -19.27 23.69 10.45
C THR A 612 -18.62 24.87 11.19
N ARG A 613 -17.56 24.65 11.97
CA ARG A 613 -16.93 25.73 12.76
C ARG A 613 -15.93 26.55 11.95
N GLN A 614 -15.28 25.93 10.97
CA GLN A 614 -14.25 26.58 10.14
C GLN A 614 -14.84 27.45 9.02
N VAL A 615 -16.03 27.12 8.52
CA VAL A 615 -16.73 27.92 7.48
C VAL A 615 -17.47 29.14 8.07
N VAL A 616 -17.91 29.07 9.34
CA VAL A 616 -18.68 30.17 9.96
C VAL A 616 -17.82 31.40 10.26
N VAL A 617 -16.56 31.24 10.69
CA VAL A 617 -15.73 32.38 11.11
C VAL A 617 -15.38 33.34 9.94
N PRO A 618 -14.93 32.86 8.75
CA PRO A 618 -14.66 33.75 7.62
C PRO A 618 -15.93 34.37 7.06
N THR A 619 -17.04 33.62 7.04
CA THR A 619 -18.32 34.08 6.47
C THR A 619 -18.94 35.18 7.33
N VAL A 620 -18.93 35.03 8.66
CA VAL A 620 -19.42 36.06 9.58
C VAL A 620 -18.55 37.32 9.49
N ALA A 621 -17.22 37.18 9.40
CA ALA A 621 -16.33 38.32 9.21
C ALA A 621 -16.62 39.04 7.88
N ALA A 622 -16.79 38.32 6.78
CA ALA A 622 -17.13 38.89 5.47
C ALA A 622 -18.48 39.61 5.49
N VAL A 623 -19.50 39.05 6.14
CA VAL A 623 -20.82 39.68 6.28
C VAL A 623 -20.73 40.96 7.12
N ILE A 624 -19.97 40.96 8.21
CA ILE A 624 -19.78 42.16 9.04
C ILE A 624 -19.07 43.26 8.24
N VAL A 625 -17.98 42.94 7.53
CA VAL A 625 -17.26 43.91 6.67
C VAL A 625 -18.18 44.45 5.58
N PHE A 626 -18.99 43.58 4.95
CA PHE A 626 -19.94 43.99 3.92
C PHE A 626 -21.02 44.93 4.48
N VAL A 627 -21.60 44.61 5.64
CA VAL A 627 -22.58 45.46 6.33
C VAL A 627 -21.95 46.79 6.73
N CYS A 628 -20.73 46.79 7.27
CA CYS A 628 -20.01 48.01 7.62
C CYS A 628 -19.70 48.87 6.38
N ALA A 629 -19.33 48.27 5.25
CA ALA A 629 -19.09 48.96 3.99
C ALA A 629 -20.38 49.59 3.43
N VAL A 630 -21.49 48.84 3.45
CA VAL A 630 -22.81 49.32 3.03
C VAL A 630 -23.28 50.48 3.92
N LEU A 631 -23.11 50.36 5.25
CA LEU A 631 -23.44 51.44 6.18
C LEU A 631 -22.57 52.69 5.97
N THR A 632 -21.27 52.53 5.71
CA THR A 632 -20.40 53.69 5.41
C THR A 632 -20.76 54.36 4.08
N ILE A 633 -21.18 53.59 3.07
CA ILE A 633 -21.72 54.14 1.82
C ILE A 633 -23.02 54.92 2.09
N PHE A 634 -23.97 54.35 2.84
CA PHE A 634 -25.21 55.04 3.17
C PHE A 634 -24.98 56.32 3.97
N VAL A 635 -24.05 56.33 4.94
CA VAL A 635 -23.68 57.54 5.69
C VAL A 635 -23.06 58.59 4.77
N LYS A 636 -22.18 58.21 3.84
CA LYS A 636 -21.62 59.15 2.84
C LYS A 636 -22.69 59.68 1.89
N CYS A 637 -23.61 58.84 1.41
CA CYS A 637 -24.73 59.27 0.57
C CYS A 637 -25.68 60.21 1.33
N ALA A 638 -25.96 59.93 2.61
CA ALA A 638 -26.80 60.79 3.45
C ALA A 638 -26.12 62.14 3.77
N ALA A 639 -24.82 62.14 4.09
CA ALA A 639 -24.02 63.34 4.32
C ALA A 639 -23.93 64.20 3.05
N ASN A 640 -23.72 63.58 1.88
CA ASN A 640 -23.69 64.30 0.60
C ASN A 640 -25.09 64.85 0.24
N ARG A 641 -26.18 64.14 0.57
CA ARG A 641 -27.55 64.64 0.41
C ARG A 641 -27.87 65.81 1.35
N GLN A 642 -27.34 65.82 2.57
CA GLN A 642 -27.47 66.97 3.48
C GLN A 642 -26.65 68.18 3.00
N ASN A 643 -25.42 67.95 2.52
CA ASN A 643 -24.57 69.02 1.98
C ASN A 643 -25.14 69.62 0.68
N THR A 644 -25.70 68.81 -0.21
CA THR A 644 -26.41 69.30 -1.41
C THR A 644 -27.70 70.05 -1.06
N LYS A 645 -28.48 69.60 -0.06
CA LYS A 645 -29.62 70.38 0.46
C LYS A 645 -29.21 71.70 1.13
N ARG A 646 -28.07 71.76 1.82
CA ARG A 646 -27.51 73.01 2.37
C ARG A 646 -26.99 73.95 1.26
N ARG A 647 -26.39 73.42 0.19
CA ARG A 647 -25.93 74.21 -0.96
C ARG A 647 -27.10 74.74 -1.81
N LYS A 648 -28.20 74.00 -1.94
CA LYS A 648 -29.43 74.43 -2.64
C LYS A 648 -30.29 75.43 -1.84
N ARG A 649 -29.99 75.67 -0.55
CA ARG A 649 -30.57 76.75 0.28
C ARG A 649 -29.68 78.01 0.32
N ARG A 650 -28.55 78.01 -0.41
CA ARG A 650 -27.65 79.15 -0.61
C ARG A 650 -27.40 79.35 -2.12
N GLY A 651 -28.49 79.49 -2.86
CA GLY A 651 -28.50 80.07 -4.20
C GLY A 651 -29.73 80.97 -4.28
N GLU A 652 -29.50 82.23 -4.67
CA GLU A 652 -30.49 83.22 -5.15
C GLU A 652 -31.58 83.66 -4.17
N ASP A 653 -31.35 84.79 -3.49
CA ASP A 653 -32.05 86.06 -3.78
C ASP A 653 -31.64 87.15 -2.78
N GLY A 654 -31.22 88.33 -3.27
CA GLY A 654 -31.18 89.56 -2.45
C GLY A 654 -30.02 90.53 -2.70
N TRP A 655 -30.13 91.28 -3.78
CA TRP A 655 -29.55 92.57 -4.18
C TRP A 655 -29.04 93.51 -3.05
N ASP A 656 -27.90 94.17 -3.28
CA ASP A 656 -27.82 95.64 -3.36
C ASP A 656 -26.48 96.09 -3.97
N TYR A 657 -26.61 97.01 -4.94
CA TYR A 657 -25.59 97.71 -5.69
C TYR A 657 -25.55 99.17 -5.19
N GLU A 658 -24.44 99.86 -5.48
CA GLU A 658 -24.17 101.30 -5.27
C GLU A 658 -23.72 101.72 -3.85
N GLY A 659 -22.67 102.51 -3.68
CA GLY A 659 -21.88 103.25 -4.65
C GLY A 659 -20.65 103.91 -4.03
N VAL A 660 -19.69 104.19 -4.90
CA VAL A 660 -18.70 105.28 -4.81
C VAL A 660 -19.30 106.48 -5.57
N PRO A 661 -18.92 107.76 -5.35
CA PRO A 661 -17.81 108.26 -4.53
C PRO A 661 -18.12 109.53 -3.69
N SER A 662 -17.27 109.79 -2.69
CA SER A 662 -16.80 111.13 -2.28
C SER A 662 -15.43 111.01 -1.63
#